data_AF-A0A5C4MDG9-F1
#
_entry.id   AF-A0A5C4MDG9-F1
#
_cell.length_a   1.000
_cell.length_b   1.000
_cell.length_c   1.000
_cell.angle_alpha   90.00
_cell.angle_beta   90.00
_cell.angle_gamma   90.00
#
_symmetry.space_group_name_H-M   'P 1'
#
loop_
_entity.id
_entity.type
_entity.pdbx_description
1 polymer ?
#
loop_
_entity_poly.entity_id
_entity_poly.type
_entity_poly.pdbx_seq_one_letter_code
_entity_poly.pdbx_strand_id
1 'polypeptide(L)'
;MTRAQTEQSPRAAAPTGTRTRIGVTVSDMSSLIAQGKEGMAAYAAERAIDLVWQSAGGRGDVQESQVEQLIEEGVDAIVVAPAVADSLGPQLTAAADRDIPVIAVNTGLSDPSGLAATVLPDDIGAGEEQMKLMAGKLGGQGAIVILKGSPGSTAERERTRGIENVLANYPGITVLAAKTANWHRDDAAAAMREWLSAHGDRIDGVVAQNDDMGLGAVQALEEAGRSVPVVGIDGIADGLRAVQTGHFIGTFLQHGRVELAAGLAVAARIARGEQAQRAYTYTMPAVTRGNVAGVLDHVVTEKDRFLQQIATLTDQNLRTGDLANESPRRRWINSDWLGNFLLRHSMVLVMLLVIAYFSYRSYRFSTLDNWLTIALAAAPFALIALGQTLVILTGGIDLSVGSVIAVSAMTSAATIKAHPDQLVLAVLVALASGLLAGAVNGFLVARVNVPPFIATLGMLTAGSGLAYVIGDGAPINGLPPSFGKIANSTLFGIQAPVLVMIAGVAVFAVVMSRTSYGMRIYAVGGNRTAAELAGVKSRRVLFSVYVISGLLAGMSGVLLASRVISGPPNLGSGYELDAIAAVVIGGASLMGGRGSIWGTILGLFLIQTLNNGLDILTVPAYWQQVIKGVLIAAAVAVDVWATKRRAA
;
A
#
# COMPACT_ATOMS: atom_id res chain seq x y z
N MET A 1 -38.69 -18.08 52.98
CA MET A 1 -37.27 -18.10 53.43
C MET A 1 -37.08 -19.47 54.04
N THR A 2 -36.32 -20.42 53.49
CA THR A 2 -34.94 -20.38 53.02
C THR A 2 -34.73 -21.60 52.10
N ARG A 3 -34.15 -21.41 50.90
CA ARG A 3 -33.86 -22.49 49.94
C ARG A 3 -32.41 -22.94 50.13
N ALA A 4 -32.23 -24.25 50.27
CA ALA A 4 -30.94 -24.92 50.35
C ALA A 4 -30.20 -24.85 49.01
N GLN A 5 -28.92 -24.51 49.09
CA GLN A 5 -27.95 -24.59 47.99
C GLN A 5 -27.58 -26.06 47.76
N THR A 6 -27.66 -26.50 46.51
CA THR A 6 -27.03 -27.74 46.04
C THR A 6 -25.83 -27.32 45.22
N GLU A 7 -24.63 -27.57 45.75
CA GLU A 7 -23.35 -27.31 45.10
C GLU A 7 -23.17 -28.24 43.90
N GLN A 8 -23.16 -27.68 42.69
CA GLN A 8 -22.57 -28.32 41.52
C GLN A 8 -21.06 -28.10 41.58
N SER A 9 -20.30 -29.19 41.67
CA SER A 9 -18.84 -29.18 41.58
C SER A 9 -18.41 -28.63 40.20
N PRO A 10 -17.54 -27.61 40.12
CA PRO A 10 -16.99 -27.16 38.84
C PRO A 10 -16.07 -28.26 38.30
N ARG A 11 -16.32 -28.74 37.08
CA ARG A 11 -15.31 -29.52 36.33
C ARG A 11 -14.00 -28.73 36.34
N ALA A 12 -12.94 -29.39 36.79
CA ALA A 12 -11.60 -28.82 36.84
C ALA A 12 -11.24 -28.22 35.48
N ALA A 13 -10.79 -26.96 35.49
CA ALA A 13 -10.21 -26.32 34.32
C ALA A 13 -9.07 -27.19 33.78
N ALA A 14 -9.10 -27.50 32.49
CA ALA A 14 -8.05 -28.26 31.83
C ALA A 14 -6.69 -27.57 32.05
N PRO A 15 -5.61 -28.34 32.31
CA PRO A 15 -4.31 -27.78 32.57
C PRO A 15 -3.79 -27.02 31.34
N THR A 16 -3.12 -25.89 31.59
CA THR A 16 -2.37 -25.14 30.58
C THR A 16 -1.33 -26.05 29.92
N GLY A 17 -1.63 -26.57 28.72
CA GLY A 17 -0.71 -27.40 27.95
C GLY A 17 -1.33 -28.30 26.87
N THR A 18 -2.63 -28.60 26.90
CA THR A 18 -3.28 -29.44 25.88
C THR A 18 -3.92 -28.59 24.77
N ARG A 19 -3.40 -28.72 23.55
CA ARG A 19 -3.99 -28.12 22.34
C ARG A 19 -5.31 -28.83 22.03
N THR A 20 -6.33 -28.09 21.60
CA THR A 20 -7.63 -28.68 21.18
C THR A 20 -7.44 -29.30 19.81
N ARG A 21 -7.65 -30.61 19.66
CA ARG A 21 -7.52 -31.33 18.38
C ARG A 21 -8.86 -31.37 17.69
N ILE A 22 -8.95 -30.75 16.51
CA ILE A 22 -10.21 -30.64 15.75
C ILE A 22 -10.04 -31.32 14.40
N GLY A 23 -10.92 -32.29 14.14
CA GLY A 23 -11.04 -32.93 12.84
C GLY A 23 -11.78 -32.03 11.86
N VAL A 24 -11.31 -31.96 10.62
CA VAL A 24 -11.98 -31.21 9.55
C VAL A 24 -12.08 -32.11 8.34
N THR A 25 -13.29 -32.35 7.84
CA THR A 25 -13.51 -33.01 6.55
C THR A 25 -14.38 -32.12 5.66
N VAL A 26 -13.91 -31.91 4.44
CA VAL A 26 -14.59 -31.09 3.43
C VAL A 26 -14.98 -31.94 2.22
N SER A 27 -16.02 -31.52 1.51
CA SER A 27 -16.50 -32.20 0.31
C SER A 27 -15.38 -32.34 -0.73
N ASP A 28 -14.80 -31.23 -1.17
CA ASP A 28 -13.69 -31.16 -2.12
C ASP A 28 -12.73 -30.00 -1.79
N MET A 29 -11.64 -29.87 -2.56
CA MET A 29 -10.72 -28.75 -2.48
C MET A 29 -11.02 -27.69 -3.55
N SER A 30 -12.27 -27.24 -3.65
CA SER A 30 -12.65 -26.08 -4.46
C SER A 30 -11.91 -24.79 -4.05
N SER A 31 -11.95 -23.77 -4.92
CA SER A 31 -11.26 -22.49 -4.69
C SER A 31 -11.66 -21.83 -3.37
N LEU A 32 -12.94 -21.89 -2.99
CA LEU A 32 -13.44 -21.35 -1.71
C LEU A 32 -12.89 -22.14 -0.52
N ILE A 33 -12.89 -23.47 -0.60
CA ILE A 33 -12.36 -24.34 0.47
C ILE A 33 -10.85 -24.18 0.62
N ALA A 34 -10.12 -24.01 -0.48
CA ALA A 34 -8.69 -23.71 -0.44
C ALA A 34 -8.40 -22.40 0.31
N GLN A 35 -9.19 -21.35 0.09
CA GLN A 35 -9.11 -20.13 0.89
C GLN A 35 -9.46 -20.40 2.36
N GLY A 36 -10.55 -21.12 2.63
CA GLY A 36 -10.98 -21.41 3.99
C GLY A 36 -9.96 -22.22 4.79
N LYS A 37 -9.21 -23.12 4.14
CA LYS A 37 -8.09 -23.83 4.75
C LYS A 37 -7.01 -22.88 5.29
N GLU A 38 -6.66 -21.83 4.53
CA GLU A 38 -5.71 -20.81 5.01
C GLU A 38 -6.25 -20.06 6.23
N GLY A 39 -7.54 -19.70 6.23
CA GLY A 39 -8.19 -19.00 7.35
C GLY A 39 -8.28 -19.85 8.61
N MET A 40 -8.68 -21.12 8.48
CA MET A 40 -8.69 -22.07 9.59
C MET A 40 -7.29 -22.30 10.15
N ALA A 41 -6.26 -22.43 9.29
CA ALA A 41 -4.89 -22.59 9.74
C ALA A 41 -4.38 -21.37 10.53
N ALA A 42 -4.66 -20.16 10.05
CA ALA A 42 -4.30 -18.93 10.75
C ALA A 42 -5.04 -18.78 12.10
N TYR A 43 -6.34 -19.09 12.14
CA TYR A 43 -7.11 -19.11 13.39
C TYR A 43 -6.56 -20.14 14.38
N ALA A 44 -6.27 -21.36 13.91
CA ALA A 44 -5.76 -22.44 14.73
C ALA A 44 -4.39 -22.12 15.35
N ALA A 45 -3.51 -21.48 14.57
CA ALA A 45 -2.19 -21.05 15.03
C ALA A 45 -2.27 -20.09 16.23
N GLU A 46 -3.22 -19.14 16.22
CA GLU A 46 -3.40 -18.15 17.30
C GLU A 46 -4.19 -18.68 18.49
N ARG A 47 -4.95 -19.78 18.33
CA ARG A 47 -5.89 -20.32 19.33
C ARG A 47 -5.49 -21.68 19.89
N ALA A 48 -4.26 -22.13 19.65
CA ALA A 48 -3.69 -23.39 20.13
C ALA A 48 -4.57 -24.61 19.76
N ILE A 49 -4.95 -24.69 18.48
CA ILE A 49 -5.72 -25.80 17.91
C ILE A 49 -4.80 -26.66 17.03
N ASP A 50 -4.98 -27.97 17.09
CA ASP A 50 -4.37 -28.95 16.17
C ASP A 50 -5.41 -29.39 15.15
N LEU A 51 -5.18 -29.03 13.88
CA LEU A 51 -6.11 -29.33 12.79
C LEU A 51 -5.76 -30.64 12.10
N VAL A 52 -6.72 -31.57 12.05
CA VAL A 52 -6.64 -32.80 11.24
C VAL A 52 -7.50 -32.58 10.00
N TRP A 53 -6.88 -32.18 8.90
CA TRP A 53 -7.58 -31.84 7.65
C TRP A 53 -7.68 -33.04 6.71
N GLN A 54 -8.89 -33.31 6.23
CA GLN A 54 -9.20 -34.34 5.24
C GLN A 54 -10.12 -33.76 4.15
N SER A 55 -10.10 -34.36 2.96
CA SER A 55 -10.95 -33.98 1.83
C SER A 55 -11.54 -35.24 1.21
N ALA A 56 -12.84 -35.24 0.95
CA ALA A 56 -13.56 -36.41 0.43
C ALA A 56 -13.50 -36.54 -1.11
N GLY A 57 -13.11 -35.47 -1.82
CA GLY A 57 -13.03 -35.46 -3.28
C GLY A 57 -14.41 -35.58 -3.94
N GLY A 58 -15.43 -34.97 -3.34
CA GLY A 58 -16.82 -34.98 -3.78
C GLY A 58 -17.60 -36.26 -3.44
N ARG A 59 -17.00 -37.20 -2.71
CA ARG A 59 -17.58 -38.53 -2.44
C ARG A 59 -18.13 -38.67 -1.02
N GLY A 60 -19.45 -38.86 -0.91
CA GLY A 60 -20.13 -38.99 0.39
C GLY A 60 -19.68 -40.20 1.21
N ASP A 61 -19.49 -41.36 0.56
CA ASP A 61 -19.00 -42.59 1.17
C ASP A 61 -17.60 -42.43 1.79
N VAL A 62 -16.72 -41.68 1.12
CA VAL A 62 -15.40 -41.35 1.66
C VAL A 62 -15.52 -40.45 2.86
N GLN A 63 -16.39 -39.43 2.80
CA GLN A 63 -16.59 -38.50 3.90
C GLN A 63 -17.14 -39.20 5.14
N GLU A 64 -18.04 -40.18 4.96
CA GLU A 64 -18.55 -41.03 6.03
C GLU A 64 -17.40 -41.77 6.74
N SER A 65 -16.53 -42.47 6.00
CA SER A 65 -15.36 -43.15 6.57
C SER A 65 -14.37 -42.18 7.25
N GLN A 66 -14.22 -40.97 6.71
CA GLN A 66 -13.37 -39.93 7.29
C GLN A 66 -13.89 -39.46 8.65
N VAL A 67 -15.21 -39.26 8.78
CA VAL A 67 -15.83 -38.91 10.06
C VAL A 67 -15.66 -40.06 11.07
N GLU A 68 -15.85 -41.32 10.65
CA GLU A 68 -15.60 -42.48 11.51
C GLU A 68 -14.16 -42.53 12.02
N GLN A 69 -13.18 -42.33 11.14
CA GLN A 69 -11.77 -42.27 11.51
C GLN A 69 -11.49 -41.15 12.53
N LEU A 70 -12.07 -39.96 12.35
CA LEU A 70 -11.90 -38.85 13.29
C LEU A 70 -12.50 -39.18 14.67
N ILE A 71 -13.64 -39.87 14.72
CA ILE A 71 -14.26 -40.37 15.96
C ILE A 71 -13.35 -41.41 16.65
N GLU A 72 -12.73 -42.29 15.88
CA GLU A 72 -11.77 -43.28 16.38
C GLU A 72 -10.47 -42.67 16.90
N GLU A 73 -9.98 -41.62 16.23
CA GLU A 73 -8.79 -40.86 16.63
C GLU A 73 -8.99 -40.04 17.91
N GLY A 74 -10.24 -39.91 18.39
CA GLY A 74 -10.58 -39.20 19.61
C GLY A 74 -10.32 -37.70 19.54
N VAL A 75 -10.69 -37.07 18.42
CA VAL A 75 -10.64 -35.59 18.31
C VAL A 75 -11.67 -34.94 19.25
N ASP A 76 -11.40 -33.71 19.68
CA ASP A 76 -12.27 -32.97 20.62
C ASP A 76 -13.53 -32.40 19.95
N ALA A 77 -13.51 -32.23 18.62
CA ALA A 77 -14.65 -31.83 17.79
C ALA A 77 -14.40 -32.18 16.33
N ILE A 78 -15.48 -32.24 15.54
CA ILE A 78 -15.43 -32.45 14.09
C ILE A 78 -16.14 -31.29 13.39
N VAL A 79 -15.45 -30.65 12.44
CA VAL A 79 -16.03 -29.71 11.49
C VAL A 79 -16.22 -30.41 10.15
N VAL A 80 -17.44 -30.37 9.61
CA VAL A 80 -17.78 -31.00 8.33
C VAL A 80 -18.38 -30.00 7.35
N ALA A 81 -17.90 -30.00 6.11
CA ALA A 81 -18.62 -29.43 4.97
C ALA A 81 -19.16 -30.58 4.13
N PRO A 82 -20.43 -31.00 4.33
CA PRO A 82 -21.00 -32.19 3.70
C PRO A 82 -20.99 -32.14 2.18
N ALA A 83 -20.52 -33.22 1.55
CA ALA A 83 -20.63 -33.41 0.10
C ALA A 83 -22.07 -33.65 -0.35
N VAL A 84 -22.85 -34.35 0.48
CA VAL A 84 -24.24 -34.72 0.23
C VAL A 84 -25.10 -34.29 1.42
N ALA A 85 -26.28 -33.73 1.16
CA ALA A 85 -27.18 -33.25 2.21
C ALA A 85 -27.81 -34.39 3.03
N ASP A 86 -28.11 -35.50 2.37
CA ASP A 86 -28.83 -36.66 2.92
C ASP A 86 -27.84 -37.76 3.37
N SER A 87 -26.82 -37.42 4.16
CA SER A 87 -25.75 -38.35 4.61
C SER A 87 -25.37 -38.17 6.09
N LEU A 88 -24.36 -38.92 6.55
CA LEU A 88 -23.74 -38.82 7.90
C LEU A 88 -24.60 -39.20 9.11
N GLY A 89 -25.85 -39.64 8.92
CA GLY A 89 -26.77 -39.98 10.02
C GLY A 89 -26.15 -40.93 11.08
N PRO A 90 -25.66 -42.13 10.70
CA PRO A 90 -25.00 -43.05 11.62
C PRO A 90 -23.75 -42.45 12.29
N GLN A 91 -22.97 -41.66 11.56
CA GLN A 91 -21.74 -41.06 12.05
C GLN A 91 -22.01 -39.95 13.07
N LEU A 92 -23.10 -39.18 12.91
CA LEU A 92 -23.56 -38.21 13.90
C LEU A 92 -23.99 -38.90 15.20
N THR A 93 -24.70 -40.04 15.11
CA THR A 93 -25.04 -40.85 16.29
C THR A 93 -23.78 -41.37 16.98
N ALA A 94 -22.82 -41.93 16.21
CA ALA A 94 -21.58 -42.45 16.76
C ALA A 94 -20.69 -41.38 17.42
N ALA A 95 -20.66 -40.15 16.86
CA ALA A 95 -19.96 -39.02 17.46
C ALA A 95 -20.61 -38.59 18.77
N ALA A 96 -21.96 -38.54 18.82
CA ALA A 96 -22.72 -38.20 20.01
C ALA A 96 -22.51 -39.22 21.14
N ASP A 97 -22.45 -40.52 20.83
CA ASP A 97 -22.16 -41.59 21.81
C ASP A 97 -20.77 -41.46 22.45
N ARG A 98 -19.86 -40.69 21.85
CA ARG A 98 -18.51 -40.39 22.36
C ARG A 98 -18.33 -38.95 22.85
N ASP A 99 -19.42 -38.19 23.00
CA ASP A 99 -19.40 -36.78 23.37
C ASP A 99 -18.56 -35.89 22.41
N ILE A 100 -18.44 -36.26 21.13
CA ILE A 100 -17.71 -35.49 20.12
C ILE A 100 -18.70 -34.58 19.37
N PRO A 101 -18.65 -33.24 19.57
CA PRO A 101 -19.52 -32.33 18.86
C PRO A 101 -19.18 -32.26 17.37
N VAL A 102 -20.20 -32.37 16.52
CA VAL A 102 -20.09 -32.22 15.06
C VAL A 102 -20.72 -30.91 14.61
N ILE A 103 -19.97 -30.11 13.86
CA ILE A 103 -20.38 -28.78 13.38
C ILE A 103 -20.42 -28.80 11.86
N ALA A 104 -21.56 -28.48 11.26
CA ALA A 104 -21.64 -28.29 9.80
C ALA A 104 -21.22 -26.86 9.43
N VAL A 105 -20.35 -26.71 8.42
CA VAL A 105 -19.89 -25.42 7.90
C VAL A 105 -20.02 -25.38 6.38
N ASN A 106 -20.29 -24.21 5.79
CA ASN A 106 -20.40 -23.97 4.34
C ASN A 106 -21.56 -24.67 3.62
N THR A 107 -21.81 -25.93 3.95
CA THR A 107 -22.90 -26.75 3.44
C THR A 107 -23.56 -27.44 4.63
N GLY A 108 -24.89 -27.58 4.57
CA GLY A 108 -25.68 -28.24 5.60
C GLY A 108 -26.03 -29.69 5.26
N LEU A 109 -26.66 -30.35 6.23
CA LEU A 109 -27.36 -31.63 6.08
C LEU A 109 -28.88 -31.38 6.05
N SER A 110 -29.63 -32.26 5.38
CA SER A 110 -31.09 -32.21 5.37
C SER A 110 -31.70 -32.43 6.77
N ASP A 111 -31.05 -33.28 7.58
CA ASP A 111 -31.37 -33.47 9.00
C ASP A 111 -30.23 -32.93 9.88
N PRO A 112 -30.37 -31.71 10.43
CA PRO A 112 -29.36 -31.11 11.30
C PRO A 112 -29.50 -31.53 12.78
N SER A 113 -30.43 -32.42 13.15
CA SER A 113 -30.77 -32.70 14.55
C SER A 113 -29.59 -33.26 15.37
N GLY A 114 -28.72 -34.04 14.73
CA GLY A 114 -27.49 -34.60 15.33
C GLY A 114 -26.29 -33.66 15.35
N LEU A 115 -26.40 -32.44 14.81
CA LEU A 115 -25.31 -31.46 14.83
C LEU A 115 -25.33 -30.64 16.12
N ALA A 116 -24.13 -30.34 16.64
CA ALA A 116 -23.96 -29.48 17.80
C ALA A 116 -24.22 -28.00 17.43
N ALA A 117 -23.77 -27.59 16.25
CA ALA A 117 -24.03 -26.28 15.68
C ALA A 117 -23.90 -26.28 14.15
N THR A 118 -24.40 -25.22 13.51
CA THR A 118 -24.22 -24.96 12.07
C THR A 118 -23.66 -23.56 11.84
N VAL A 119 -22.75 -23.41 10.87
CA VAL A 119 -22.23 -22.14 10.38
C VAL A 119 -22.40 -22.14 8.86
N LEU A 120 -23.55 -21.67 8.39
CA LEU A 120 -23.98 -21.85 7.01
C LEU A 120 -24.20 -20.51 6.32
N PRO A 121 -23.95 -20.41 5.00
CA PRO A 121 -24.36 -19.26 4.24
C PRO A 121 -25.89 -19.19 4.09
N ASP A 122 -26.42 -17.99 3.87
CA ASP A 122 -27.78 -17.80 3.36
C ASP A 122 -27.81 -18.02 1.84
N ASP A 123 -27.76 -19.28 1.42
CA ASP A 123 -27.69 -19.67 0.01
C ASP A 123 -28.97 -19.36 -0.77
N ILE A 124 -30.14 -19.37 -0.11
CA ILE A 124 -31.40 -18.92 -0.72
C ILE A 124 -31.28 -17.42 -1.04
N GLY A 125 -30.90 -16.61 -0.04
CA GLY A 125 -30.71 -15.18 -0.22
C GLY A 125 -29.67 -14.85 -1.29
N ALA A 126 -28.56 -15.59 -1.33
CA ALA A 126 -27.54 -15.43 -2.37
C ALA A 126 -28.08 -15.74 -3.77
N GLY A 127 -28.84 -16.83 -3.94
CA GLY A 127 -29.50 -17.17 -5.21
C GLY A 127 -30.52 -16.12 -5.65
N GLU A 128 -31.31 -15.58 -4.70
CA GLU A 128 -32.25 -14.50 -4.98
C GLU A 128 -31.54 -13.23 -5.44
N GLU A 129 -30.53 -12.76 -4.70
CA GLU A 129 -29.81 -11.53 -5.03
C GLU A 129 -29.02 -11.67 -6.34
N GLN A 130 -28.46 -12.84 -6.60
CA GLN A 130 -27.83 -13.17 -7.87
C GLN A 130 -28.79 -13.04 -9.05
N MET A 131 -29.97 -13.65 -8.95
CA MET A 131 -30.96 -13.60 -10.02
C MET A 131 -31.56 -12.19 -10.16
N LYS A 132 -31.77 -11.45 -9.07
CA LYS A 132 -32.19 -10.04 -9.10
C LYS A 132 -31.19 -9.17 -9.87
N LEU A 133 -29.89 -9.37 -9.65
CA LEU A 133 -28.83 -8.64 -10.37
C LEU A 133 -28.86 -8.94 -11.87
N MET A 134 -29.02 -10.21 -12.25
CA MET A 134 -29.18 -10.60 -13.66
C MET A 134 -30.44 -10.00 -14.28
N ALA A 135 -31.59 -10.13 -13.61
CA ALA A 135 -32.86 -9.60 -14.11
C ALA A 135 -32.81 -8.08 -14.31
N GLY A 136 -32.22 -7.34 -13.36
CA GLY A 136 -32.00 -5.91 -13.48
C GLY A 136 -31.09 -5.55 -14.65
N LYS A 137 -30.03 -6.33 -14.88
CA LYS A 137 -29.11 -6.13 -16.02
C LYS A 137 -29.80 -6.33 -17.38
N LEU A 138 -30.73 -7.28 -17.45
CA LEU A 138 -31.50 -7.61 -18.64
C LEU A 138 -32.77 -6.75 -18.81
N GLY A 139 -33.07 -5.84 -17.86
CA GLY A 139 -34.30 -5.06 -17.90
C GLY A 139 -35.57 -5.91 -17.77
N GLY A 140 -35.47 -7.08 -17.13
CA GLY A 140 -36.56 -8.01 -16.90
C GLY A 140 -36.99 -8.86 -18.10
N GLN A 141 -36.23 -8.85 -19.21
CA GLN A 141 -36.52 -9.63 -20.42
C GLN A 141 -35.26 -10.29 -20.98
N GLY A 142 -35.36 -11.53 -21.48
CA GLY A 142 -34.25 -12.20 -22.16
C GLY A 142 -34.17 -13.69 -21.85
N ALA A 143 -33.26 -14.39 -22.50
CA ALA A 143 -33.04 -15.82 -22.31
C ALA A 143 -31.73 -16.10 -21.57
N ILE A 144 -31.79 -16.84 -20.47
CA ILE A 144 -30.62 -17.16 -19.65
C ILE A 144 -30.30 -18.65 -19.66
N VAL A 145 -29.07 -18.98 -19.28
CA VAL A 145 -28.66 -20.35 -18.91
C VAL A 145 -28.17 -20.37 -17.46
N ILE A 146 -28.37 -21.48 -16.77
CA ILE A 146 -28.03 -21.63 -15.35
C ILE A 146 -27.03 -22.77 -15.13
N LEU A 147 -25.86 -22.44 -14.61
CA LEU A 147 -24.84 -23.41 -14.18
C LEU A 147 -25.04 -23.74 -12.71
N LYS A 148 -25.37 -24.99 -12.43
CA LYS A 148 -25.71 -25.49 -11.10
C LYS A 148 -24.52 -26.17 -10.44
N GLY A 149 -24.47 -26.11 -9.11
CA GLY A 149 -23.47 -26.82 -8.32
C GLY A 149 -23.60 -28.34 -8.32
N SER A 150 -22.81 -29.01 -7.48
CA SER A 150 -22.84 -30.48 -7.35
C SER A 150 -24.22 -30.97 -6.92
N PRO A 151 -24.79 -31.98 -7.60
CA PRO A 151 -26.09 -32.53 -7.25
C PRO A 151 -26.11 -33.08 -5.83
N GLY A 152 -27.16 -32.77 -5.08
CA GLY A 152 -27.34 -33.30 -3.73
C GLY A 152 -26.65 -32.49 -2.63
N SER A 153 -25.87 -31.46 -2.97
CA SER A 153 -25.40 -30.47 -1.99
C SER A 153 -26.53 -29.51 -1.60
N THR A 154 -26.53 -29.06 -0.34
CA THR A 154 -27.51 -28.06 0.14
C THR A 154 -27.35 -26.73 -0.61
N ALA A 155 -26.13 -26.27 -0.84
CA ALA A 155 -25.87 -25.02 -1.55
C ALA A 155 -26.49 -24.99 -2.97
N GLU A 156 -26.36 -26.08 -3.74
CA GLU A 156 -27.00 -26.17 -5.06
C GLU A 156 -28.53 -26.08 -4.95
N ARG A 157 -29.14 -26.87 -4.05
CA ARG A 157 -30.60 -26.90 -3.85
C ARG A 157 -31.13 -25.53 -3.45
N GLU A 158 -30.46 -24.87 -2.51
CA GLU A 158 -30.89 -23.60 -1.92
C GLU A 158 -30.67 -22.40 -2.84
N ARG A 159 -29.50 -22.31 -3.50
CA ARG A 159 -29.25 -21.29 -4.54
C ARG A 159 -30.24 -21.45 -5.71
N THR A 160 -30.55 -22.68 -6.13
CA THR A 160 -31.56 -22.95 -7.16
C THR A 160 -32.93 -22.44 -6.74
N ARG A 161 -33.37 -22.76 -5.52
CA ARG A 161 -34.64 -22.27 -4.98
C ARG A 161 -34.70 -20.74 -4.94
N GLY A 162 -33.62 -20.07 -4.51
CA GLY A 162 -33.54 -18.61 -4.53
C GLY A 162 -33.65 -18.01 -5.94
N ILE A 163 -32.98 -18.62 -6.92
CA ILE A 163 -33.10 -18.22 -8.32
C ILE A 163 -34.55 -18.37 -8.82
N GLU A 164 -35.19 -19.50 -8.53
CA GLU A 164 -36.58 -19.79 -8.92
C GLU A 164 -37.59 -18.83 -8.27
N ASN A 165 -37.40 -18.47 -6.98
CA ASN A 165 -38.21 -17.47 -6.28
C ASN A 165 -38.24 -16.14 -7.03
N VAL A 166 -37.10 -15.72 -7.59
CA VAL A 166 -37.00 -14.47 -8.34
C VAL A 166 -37.58 -14.62 -9.73
N LEU A 167 -37.26 -15.70 -10.46
CA LEU A 167 -37.78 -15.94 -11.81
C LEU A 167 -39.31 -15.95 -11.86
N ALA A 168 -39.99 -16.42 -10.81
CA ALA A 168 -41.45 -16.36 -10.69
C ALA A 168 -42.04 -14.95 -10.85
N ASN A 169 -41.25 -13.90 -10.55
CA ASN A 169 -41.63 -12.49 -10.67
C ASN A 169 -41.18 -11.83 -11.98
N TYR A 170 -40.46 -12.54 -12.86
CA TYR A 170 -39.93 -12.04 -14.13
C TYR A 170 -40.34 -12.94 -15.30
N PRO A 171 -41.62 -12.94 -15.72
CA PRO A 171 -42.10 -13.81 -16.81
C PRO A 171 -41.47 -13.50 -18.18
N GLY A 172 -40.82 -12.34 -18.33
CA GLY A 172 -40.04 -11.99 -19.53
C GLY A 172 -38.67 -12.68 -19.61
N ILE A 173 -38.21 -13.32 -18.53
CA ILE A 173 -36.94 -14.06 -18.51
C ILE A 173 -37.22 -15.55 -18.70
N THR A 174 -36.62 -16.14 -19.74
CA THR A 174 -36.76 -17.57 -20.05
C THR A 174 -35.46 -18.31 -19.73
N VAL A 175 -35.54 -19.43 -19.02
CA VAL A 175 -34.39 -20.32 -18.83
C VAL A 175 -34.30 -21.28 -20.02
N LEU A 176 -33.28 -21.12 -20.87
CA LEU A 176 -33.07 -21.97 -22.04
C LEU A 176 -32.53 -23.35 -21.67
N ALA A 177 -31.60 -23.38 -20.70
CA ALA A 177 -30.99 -24.59 -20.20
C ALA A 177 -30.48 -24.39 -18.76
N ALA A 178 -30.50 -25.46 -17.98
CA ALA A 178 -29.88 -25.50 -16.67
C ALA A 178 -29.24 -26.88 -16.46
N LYS A 179 -27.98 -26.93 -16.04
CA LYS A 179 -27.31 -28.20 -15.74
C LYS A 179 -26.21 -28.04 -14.70
N THR A 180 -25.87 -29.14 -14.05
CA THR A 180 -24.77 -29.17 -13.10
C THR A 180 -23.42 -29.07 -13.81
N ALA A 181 -22.50 -28.33 -13.21
CA ALA A 181 -21.08 -28.32 -13.55
C ALA A 181 -20.20 -28.51 -12.29
N ASN A 182 -20.77 -29.12 -11.23
CA ASN A 182 -20.05 -29.60 -10.05
C ASN A 182 -19.11 -28.56 -9.39
N TRP A 183 -19.45 -27.27 -9.43
CA TRP A 183 -18.60 -26.16 -8.96
C TRP A 183 -17.28 -25.97 -9.73
N HIS A 184 -17.08 -26.67 -10.85
CA HIS A 184 -15.83 -26.74 -11.59
C HIS A 184 -15.84 -25.92 -12.88
N ARG A 185 -14.72 -25.25 -13.15
CA ARG A 185 -14.52 -24.37 -14.30
C ARG A 185 -14.56 -25.12 -15.64
N ASP A 186 -13.93 -26.28 -15.72
CA ASP A 186 -13.83 -27.05 -16.95
C ASP A 186 -15.17 -27.67 -17.35
N ASP A 187 -15.91 -28.22 -16.39
CA ASP A 187 -17.26 -28.74 -16.58
C ASP A 187 -18.20 -27.64 -17.08
N ALA A 188 -18.08 -26.43 -16.52
CA ALA A 188 -18.87 -25.26 -16.93
C ALA A 188 -18.48 -24.75 -18.32
N ALA A 189 -17.20 -24.78 -18.69
CA ALA A 189 -16.78 -24.43 -20.04
C ALA A 189 -17.33 -25.43 -21.07
N ALA A 190 -17.26 -26.74 -20.78
CA ALA A 190 -17.87 -27.77 -21.63
C ALA A 190 -19.39 -27.57 -21.75
N ALA A 191 -20.06 -27.28 -20.63
CA ALA A 191 -21.48 -26.93 -20.60
C ALA A 191 -21.84 -25.76 -21.49
N MET A 192 -21.09 -24.68 -21.37
CA MET A 192 -21.37 -23.46 -22.10
C MET A 192 -21.12 -23.62 -23.60
N ARG A 193 -20.07 -24.36 -24.02
CA ARG A 193 -19.84 -24.68 -25.44
C ARG A 193 -20.99 -25.47 -26.06
N GLU A 194 -21.52 -26.46 -25.33
CA GLU A 194 -22.69 -27.23 -25.76
C GLU A 194 -23.91 -26.31 -25.98
N TRP A 195 -24.20 -25.42 -25.03
CA TRP A 195 -25.32 -24.49 -25.12
C TRP A 195 -25.14 -23.42 -26.19
N LEU A 196 -23.91 -22.94 -26.41
CA LEU A 196 -23.61 -22.04 -27.51
C LEU A 196 -23.85 -22.71 -28.87
N SER A 197 -23.54 -23.99 -29.00
CA SER A 197 -23.87 -24.78 -30.19
C SER A 197 -25.38 -24.96 -30.36
N ALA A 198 -26.11 -25.23 -29.27
CA ALA A 198 -27.55 -25.52 -29.32
C ALA A 198 -28.45 -24.28 -29.45
N HIS A 199 -28.06 -23.16 -28.84
CA HIS A 199 -28.90 -21.97 -28.69
C HIS A 199 -28.31 -20.71 -29.35
N GLY A 200 -27.00 -20.72 -29.68
CA GLY A 200 -26.33 -19.62 -30.37
C GLY A 200 -26.55 -18.27 -29.71
N ASP A 201 -27.00 -17.31 -30.52
CA ASP A 201 -27.21 -15.92 -30.10
C ASP A 201 -28.42 -15.69 -29.19
N ARG A 202 -29.23 -16.72 -28.93
CA ARG A 202 -30.40 -16.62 -28.05
C ARG A 202 -30.04 -16.53 -26.56
N ILE A 203 -28.80 -16.83 -26.19
CA ILE A 203 -28.36 -16.69 -24.79
C ILE A 203 -28.02 -15.22 -24.55
N ASP A 204 -28.78 -14.58 -23.67
CA ASP A 204 -28.64 -13.18 -23.25
C ASP A 204 -27.93 -13.03 -21.90
N GLY A 205 -27.81 -14.09 -21.10
CA GLY A 205 -27.11 -14.04 -19.81
C GLY A 205 -26.80 -15.41 -19.22
N VAL A 206 -25.79 -15.46 -18.35
CA VAL A 206 -25.35 -16.66 -17.63
C VAL A 206 -25.44 -16.43 -16.13
N VAL A 207 -26.21 -17.27 -15.44
CA VAL A 207 -26.31 -17.30 -13.98
C VAL A 207 -25.54 -18.52 -13.49
N ALA A 208 -24.38 -18.31 -12.86
CA ALA A 208 -23.55 -19.40 -12.37
C ALA A 208 -23.57 -19.45 -10.85
N GLN A 209 -23.97 -20.58 -10.26
CA GLN A 209 -24.10 -20.69 -8.80
C GLN A 209 -22.77 -20.56 -8.05
N ASN A 210 -21.63 -20.52 -8.73
CA ASN A 210 -20.37 -20.03 -8.17
C ASN A 210 -19.51 -19.32 -9.24
N ASP A 211 -18.44 -18.67 -8.79
CA ASP A 211 -17.52 -17.92 -9.64
C ASP A 211 -16.71 -18.82 -10.58
N ASP A 212 -16.24 -19.99 -10.13
CA ASP A 212 -15.46 -20.92 -10.96
C ASP A 212 -16.26 -21.36 -12.21
N MET A 213 -17.53 -21.72 -12.04
CA MET A 213 -18.39 -22.07 -13.17
C MET A 213 -18.67 -20.85 -14.07
N GLY A 214 -18.88 -19.66 -13.48
CA GLY A 214 -19.06 -18.44 -14.26
C GLY A 214 -17.82 -18.11 -15.10
N LEU A 215 -16.62 -18.33 -14.57
CA LEU A 215 -15.37 -18.13 -15.29
C LEU A 215 -15.18 -19.14 -16.43
N GLY A 216 -15.64 -20.38 -16.25
CA GLY A 216 -15.69 -21.38 -17.32
C GLY A 216 -16.63 -20.96 -18.44
N ALA A 217 -17.78 -20.38 -18.10
CA ALA A 217 -18.71 -19.83 -19.08
C ALA A 217 -18.12 -18.63 -19.83
N VAL A 218 -17.42 -17.72 -19.14
CA VAL A 218 -16.71 -16.59 -19.76
C VAL A 218 -15.69 -17.08 -20.78
N GLN A 219 -14.89 -18.08 -20.43
CA GLN A 219 -13.93 -18.67 -21.36
C GLN A 219 -14.61 -19.18 -22.63
N ALA A 220 -15.68 -19.97 -22.50
CA ALA A 220 -16.41 -20.52 -23.65
C ALA A 220 -17.08 -19.42 -24.51
N LEU A 221 -17.57 -18.35 -23.88
CA LEU A 221 -18.12 -17.18 -24.56
C LEU A 221 -17.06 -16.44 -25.38
N GLU A 222 -15.89 -16.20 -24.79
CA GLU A 222 -14.76 -15.54 -25.46
C GLU A 222 -14.24 -16.36 -26.65
N GLU A 223 -14.11 -17.68 -26.49
CA GLU A 223 -13.75 -18.60 -27.57
C GLU A 223 -14.74 -18.54 -28.74
N ALA A 224 -16.03 -18.30 -28.45
CA ALA A 224 -17.08 -18.11 -29.44
C ALA A 224 -17.22 -16.66 -29.94
N GLY A 225 -16.37 -15.74 -29.49
CA GLY A 225 -16.44 -14.31 -29.84
C GLY A 225 -17.68 -13.60 -29.32
N ARG A 226 -18.34 -14.13 -28.28
CA ARG A 226 -19.55 -13.57 -27.66
C ARG A 226 -19.23 -12.94 -26.31
N SER A 227 -20.01 -11.94 -25.93
CA SER A 227 -19.96 -11.32 -24.60
C SER A 227 -21.38 -11.08 -24.13
N VAL A 228 -21.77 -11.78 -23.07
CA VAL A 228 -23.07 -11.63 -22.40
C VAL A 228 -22.84 -11.43 -20.91
N PRO A 229 -23.76 -10.77 -20.18
CA PRO A 229 -23.73 -10.70 -18.73
C PRO A 229 -23.52 -12.07 -18.07
N VAL A 230 -22.52 -12.16 -17.19
CA VAL A 230 -22.29 -13.31 -16.32
C VAL A 230 -22.33 -12.85 -14.87
N VAL A 231 -23.02 -13.58 -14.00
CA VAL A 231 -23.04 -13.35 -12.55
C VAL A 231 -22.61 -14.62 -11.82
N GLY A 232 -21.77 -14.45 -10.79
CA GLY A 232 -21.27 -15.53 -9.94
C GLY A 232 -21.67 -15.37 -8.48
N ILE A 233 -21.19 -16.28 -7.63
CA ILE A 233 -21.24 -16.29 -6.16
C ILE A 233 -19.87 -16.79 -5.69
N ASP A 234 -19.39 -16.33 -4.54
CA ASP A 234 -18.18 -16.70 -3.78
C ASP A 234 -17.23 -15.50 -3.60
N GLY A 235 -17.01 -14.69 -4.64
CA GLY A 235 -16.00 -13.63 -4.59
C GLY A 235 -14.58 -14.18 -4.52
N ILE A 236 -14.26 -15.23 -5.27
CA ILE A 236 -12.89 -15.78 -5.35
C ILE A 236 -11.97 -14.80 -6.08
N ALA A 237 -10.65 -14.95 -5.92
CA ALA A 237 -9.66 -14.02 -6.50
C ALA A 237 -9.88 -13.75 -8.00
N ASP A 238 -10.12 -14.80 -8.79
CA ASP A 238 -10.39 -14.67 -10.23
C ASP A 238 -11.79 -14.08 -10.51
N GLY A 239 -12.80 -14.43 -9.73
CA GLY A 239 -14.15 -13.87 -9.83
C GLY A 239 -14.18 -12.37 -9.54
N LEU A 240 -13.47 -11.92 -8.51
CA LEU A 240 -13.30 -10.49 -8.20
C LEU A 240 -12.58 -9.75 -9.34
N ARG A 241 -11.55 -10.36 -9.94
CA ARG A 241 -10.90 -9.78 -11.14
C ARG A 241 -11.86 -9.76 -12.33
N ALA A 242 -12.72 -10.77 -12.51
CA ALA A 242 -13.75 -10.78 -13.54
C ALA A 242 -14.78 -9.66 -13.34
N VAL A 243 -15.17 -9.36 -12.10
CA VAL A 243 -16.01 -8.20 -11.78
C VAL A 243 -15.27 -6.89 -12.09
N GLN A 244 -14.01 -6.76 -11.66
CA GLN A 244 -13.18 -5.57 -11.89
C GLN A 244 -12.98 -5.26 -13.38
N THR A 245 -12.70 -6.28 -14.18
CA THR A 245 -12.47 -6.18 -15.63
C THR A 245 -13.78 -6.10 -16.42
N GLY A 246 -14.89 -6.55 -15.83
CA GLY A 246 -16.21 -6.44 -16.40
C GLY A 246 -16.76 -7.67 -17.10
N HIS A 247 -16.03 -8.78 -17.07
CA HIS A 247 -16.52 -10.08 -17.55
C HIS A 247 -17.68 -10.58 -16.70
N PHE A 248 -17.67 -10.25 -15.39
CA PHE A 248 -18.84 -10.42 -14.52
C PHE A 248 -19.54 -9.09 -14.27
N ILE A 249 -20.87 -9.13 -14.20
CA ILE A 249 -21.68 -7.97 -13.77
C ILE A 249 -21.64 -7.78 -12.24
N GLY A 250 -21.36 -8.85 -11.51
CA GLY A 250 -21.16 -8.89 -10.07
C GLY A 250 -20.97 -10.32 -9.56
N THR A 251 -20.65 -10.43 -8.29
CA THR A 251 -20.64 -11.68 -7.52
C THR A 251 -21.12 -11.40 -6.09
N PHE A 252 -21.34 -12.42 -5.29
CA PHE A 252 -21.77 -12.32 -3.89
C PHE A 252 -20.69 -12.93 -3.01
N LEU A 253 -20.07 -12.13 -2.14
CA LEU A 253 -18.88 -12.53 -1.41
C LEU A 253 -19.22 -13.59 -0.37
N GLN A 254 -18.64 -14.77 -0.54
CA GLN A 254 -18.58 -15.83 0.46
C GLN A 254 -17.11 -16.05 0.80
N HIS A 255 -16.59 -15.25 1.72
CA HIS A 255 -15.16 -15.29 2.00
C HIS A 255 -14.78 -16.53 2.81
N GLY A 256 -14.22 -17.54 2.12
CA GLY A 256 -13.85 -18.83 2.71
C GLY A 256 -13.00 -18.72 3.98
N ARG A 257 -11.97 -17.86 4.02
CA ARG A 257 -11.14 -17.64 5.22
C ARG A 257 -11.94 -17.22 6.45
N VAL A 258 -12.98 -16.40 6.28
CA VAL A 258 -13.81 -15.88 7.37
C VAL A 258 -14.79 -16.93 7.84
N GLU A 259 -15.54 -17.51 6.89
CA GLU A 259 -16.59 -18.47 7.20
C GLU A 259 -16.05 -19.76 7.82
N LEU A 260 -15.01 -20.36 7.21
CA LEU A 260 -14.45 -21.61 7.73
C LEU A 260 -13.71 -21.39 9.06
N ALA A 261 -13.10 -20.23 9.27
CA ALA A 261 -12.55 -19.87 10.58
C ALA A 261 -13.65 -19.73 11.64
N ALA A 262 -14.83 -19.19 11.29
CA ALA A 262 -15.97 -19.14 12.19
C ALA A 262 -16.49 -20.54 12.56
N GLY A 263 -16.58 -21.46 11.59
CA GLY A 263 -16.89 -22.87 11.83
C GLY A 263 -15.91 -23.52 12.81
N LEU A 264 -14.61 -23.31 12.60
CA LEU A 264 -13.57 -23.80 13.51
C LEU A 264 -13.68 -23.20 14.91
N ALA A 265 -13.93 -21.90 15.00
CA ALA A 265 -14.06 -21.19 16.26
C ALA A 265 -15.25 -21.70 17.08
N VAL A 266 -16.40 -21.96 16.42
CA VAL A 266 -17.57 -22.56 17.07
C VAL A 266 -17.25 -23.96 17.58
N ALA A 267 -16.60 -24.80 16.77
CA ALA A 267 -16.19 -26.15 17.18
C ALA A 267 -15.27 -26.12 18.41
N ALA A 268 -14.26 -25.24 18.40
CA ALA A 268 -13.35 -25.07 19.52
C ALA A 268 -14.04 -24.59 20.80
N ARG A 269 -15.00 -23.67 20.69
CA ARG A 269 -15.79 -23.19 21.84
C ARG A 269 -16.59 -24.33 22.46
N ILE A 270 -17.31 -25.11 21.65
CA ILE A 270 -18.12 -26.22 22.14
C ILE A 270 -17.24 -27.30 22.78
N ALA A 271 -16.12 -27.68 22.14
CA ALA A 271 -15.15 -28.63 22.68
C ALA A 271 -14.60 -28.22 24.06
N ARG A 272 -14.44 -26.90 24.28
CA ARG A 272 -13.97 -26.32 25.55
C ARG A 272 -15.07 -26.11 26.59
N GLY A 273 -16.32 -26.48 26.28
CA GLY A 273 -17.47 -26.25 27.14
C GLY A 273 -17.93 -24.79 27.21
N GLU A 274 -17.51 -23.95 26.26
CA GLU A 274 -17.96 -22.57 26.13
C GLU A 274 -19.33 -22.50 25.43
N GLN A 275 -20.09 -21.44 25.69
CA GLN A 275 -21.40 -21.24 25.05
C GLN A 275 -21.26 -20.89 23.56
N ALA A 276 -22.08 -21.53 22.72
CA ALA A 276 -22.22 -21.23 21.30
C ALA A 276 -23.71 -21.30 20.89
N GLN A 277 -24.09 -20.52 19.87
CA GLN A 277 -25.40 -20.62 19.24
C GLN A 277 -25.51 -21.93 18.44
N ARG A 278 -26.73 -22.45 18.31
CA ARG A 278 -26.99 -23.67 17.50
C ARG A 278 -26.89 -23.42 15.99
N ALA A 279 -27.17 -22.20 15.53
CA ALA A 279 -27.13 -21.87 14.12
C ALA A 279 -26.57 -20.45 13.94
N TYR A 280 -25.59 -20.33 13.06
CA TYR A 280 -25.05 -19.06 12.58
C TYR A 280 -25.24 -18.97 11.07
N THR A 281 -25.56 -17.76 10.60
CA THR A 281 -25.82 -17.49 9.18
C THR A 281 -24.80 -16.50 8.63
N TYR A 282 -24.18 -16.84 7.51
CA TYR A 282 -23.30 -15.96 6.74
C TYR A 282 -24.08 -15.34 5.58
N THR A 283 -24.38 -14.04 5.65
CA THR A 283 -25.08 -13.32 4.58
C THR A 283 -24.06 -12.76 3.59
N MET A 284 -24.10 -13.20 2.34
CA MET A 284 -23.11 -12.82 1.32
C MET A 284 -23.35 -11.39 0.80
N PRO A 285 -22.45 -10.42 1.02
CA PRO A 285 -22.63 -9.08 0.48
C PRO A 285 -22.36 -9.03 -1.02
N ALA A 286 -23.14 -8.21 -1.73
CA ALA A 286 -22.97 -7.99 -3.16
C ALA A 286 -21.63 -7.30 -3.48
N VAL A 287 -20.92 -7.82 -4.48
CA VAL A 287 -19.68 -7.26 -5.02
C VAL A 287 -19.90 -6.87 -6.48
N THR A 288 -19.72 -5.58 -6.75
CA THR A 288 -19.84 -4.99 -8.08
C THR A 288 -18.60 -4.16 -8.38
N ARG A 289 -18.50 -3.60 -9.59
CA ARG A 289 -17.39 -2.69 -9.95
C ARG A 289 -17.21 -1.52 -8.97
N GLY A 290 -18.27 -1.11 -8.26
CA GLY A 290 -18.22 0.02 -7.32
C GLY A 290 -17.46 -0.27 -6.03
N ASN A 291 -17.41 -1.52 -5.57
CA ASN A 291 -16.81 -1.89 -4.28
C ASN A 291 -15.72 -2.99 -4.38
N VAL A 292 -15.55 -3.63 -5.54
CA VAL A 292 -14.62 -4.75 -5.74
C VAL A 292 -13.17 -4.46 -5.35
N ALA A 293 -12.71 -3.20 -5.48
CA ALA A 293 -11.35 -2.82 -5.10
C ALA A 293 -11.07 -3.04 -3.60
N GLY A 294 -12.05 -2.75 -2.72
CA GLY A 294 -11.89 -2.97 -1.29
C GLY A 294 -11.92 -4.46 -0.90
N VAL A 295 -12.72 -5.27 -1.63
CA VAL A 295 -12.78 -6.72 -1.42
C VAL A 295 -11.49 -7.40 -1.90
N LEU A 296 -10.90 -6.92 -3.00
CA LEU A 296 -9.61 -7.39 -3.50
C LEU A 296 -8.49 -7.22 -2.47
N ASP A 297 -8.52 -6.18 -1.64
CA ASP A 297 -7.55 -6.00 -0.54
C ASP A 297 -7.58 -7.16 0.44
N HIS A 298 -8.77 -7.62 0.84
CA HIS A 298 -8.89 -8.72 1.80
C HIS A 298 -8.58 -10.09 1.16
N VAL A 299 -9.04 -10.31 -0.07
CA VAL A 299 -8.97 -11.63 -0.72
C VAL A 299 -7.64 -11.85 -1.44
N VAL A 300 -7.01 -10.80 -1.97
CA VAL A 300 -5.90 -10.87 -2.93
C VAL A 300 -4.69 -10.02 -2.55
N THR A 301 -4.82 -8.69 -2.46
CA THR A 301 -3.67 -7.76 -2.42
C THR A 301 -3.05 -7.60 -1.04
N GLU A 302 -3.83 -7.64 0.03
CA GLU A 302 -3.36 -7.57 1.43
C GLU A 302 -3.69 -8.85 2.22
N LYS A 303 -3.75 -10.01 1.54
CA LYS A 303 -4.11 -11.31 2.11
C LYS A 303 -3.39 -11.62 3.44
N ASP A 304 -2.07 -11.48 3.48
CA ASP A 304 -1.29 -11.86 4.66
C ASP A 304 -1.59 -10.95 5.86
N ARG A 305 -1.86 -9.66 5.60
CA ARG A 305 -2.30 -8.70 6.61
C ARG A 305 -3.69 -9.05 7.13
N PHE A 306 -4.60 -9.46 6.24
CA PHE A 306 -5.93 -9.91 6.61
C PHE A 306 -5.86 -11.17 7.50
N LEU A 307 -5.04 -12.16 7.12
CA LEU A 307 -4.83 -13.38 7.90
C LEU A 307 -4.28 -13.11 9.31
N GLN A 308 -3.42 -12.09 9.50
CA GLN A 308 -2.94 -11.70 10.82
C GLN A 308 -4.06 -11.19 11.76
N GLN A 309 -5.21 -10.80 11.22
CA GLN A 309 -6.34 -10.26 11.98
C GLN A 309 -7.49 -11.28 12.12
N ILE A 310 -7.39 -12.44 11.45
CA ILE A 310 -8.52 -13.35 11.28
C ILE A 310 -9.08 -13.83 12.61
N ALA A 311 -8.26 -14.19 13.61
CA ALA A 311 -8.80 -14.71 14.85
C ALA A 311 -9.55 -13.66 15.66
N THR A 312 -9.04 -12.43 15.68
CA THR A 312 -9.74 -11.30 16.32
C THR A 312 -11.04 -10.98 15.59
N LEU A 313 -11.03 -10.98 14.26
CA LEU A 313 -12.22 -10.74 13.44
C LEU A 313 -13.29 -11.82 13.67
N THR A 314 -12.90 -13.09 13.59
CA THR A 314 -13.80 -14.23 13.81
C THR A 314 -14.43 -14.18 15.20
N ASP A 315 -13.64 -13.92 16.24
CA ASP A 315 -14.17 -13.82 17.61
C ASP A 315 -15.16 -12.67 17.76
N GLN A 316 -14.90 -11.54 17.11
CA GLN A 316 -15.81 -10.39 17.09
C GLN A 316 -17.11 -10.74 16.36
N ASN A 317 -17.01 -11.32 15.16
CA ASN A 317 -18.15 -11.67 14.31
C ASN A 317 -19.08 -12.66 15.00
N LEU A 318 -18.53 -13.68 15.68
CA LEU A 318 -19.33 -14.61 16.49
C LEU A 318 -20.05 -13.94 17.66
N ARG A 319 -19.49 -12.86 18.23
CA ARG A 319 -20.16 -12.08 19.30
C ARG A 319 -21.27 -11.20 18.75
N THR A 320 -21.09 -10.62 17.55
CA THR A 320 -22.07 -9.72 16.94
C THR A 320 -23.16 -10.45 16.17
N GLY A 321 -22.94 -11.70 15.78
CA GLY A 321 -23.82 -12.47 14.90
C GLY A 321 -23.62 -12.17 13.41
N ASP A 322 -22.98 -11.06 13.08
CA ASP A 322 -22.61 -10.68 11.72
C ASP A 322 -21.33 -11.39 11.26
N LEU A 323 -21.48 -12.59 10.70
CA LEU A 323 -20.36 -13.42 10.23
C LEU A 323 -19.63 -12.84 9.02
N ALA A 324 -20.35 -12.14 8.15
CA ALA A 324 -19.82 -11.59 6.90
C ALA A 324 -19.09 -10.26 7.08
N ASN A 325 -19.08 -9.71 8.29
CA ASN A 325 -18.37 -8.47 8.57
C ASN A 325 -16.85 -8.65 8.43
N GLU A 326 -16.31 -8.17 7.31
CA GLU A 326 -14.87 -8.08 7.07
C GLU A 326 -14.29 -6.72 7.41
N SER A 327 -15.12 -5.82 7.94
CA SER A 327 -14.66 -4.53 8.45
C SER A 327 -14.33 -4.71 9.93
N PRO A 328 -13.06 -4.67 10.36
CA PRO A 328 -12.79 -4.45 11.77
C PRO A 328 -13.53 -3.17 12.13
N ARG A 329 -14.42 -3.20 13.14
CA ARG A 329 -15.24 -2.05 13.52
C ARG A 329 -14.33 -0.84 13.63
N ARG A 330 -14.42 0.08 12.65
CA ARG A 330 -13.63 1.32 12.63
C ARG A 330 -14.02 2.13 13.86
N ARG A 331 -13.28 1.98 14.97
CA ARG A 331 -13.17 3.06 15.94
C ARG A 331 -12.50 4.21 15.18
N TRP A 332 -13.26 5.28 14.97
CA TRP A 332 -12.88 6.43 14.13
C TRP A 332 -11.56 7.11 14.52
N ILE A 333 -10.99 6.76 15.69
CA ILE A 333 -9.63 7.12 16.11
C ILE A 333 -9.05 5.90 16.80
N ASN A 334 -8.15 5.16 16.14
CA ASN A 334 -7.37 4.09 16.77
C ASN A 334 -5.88 4.43 16.70
N SER A 335 -5.09 3.92 17.65
CA SER A 335 -3.64 4.18 17.77
C SER A 335 -2.86 3.90 16.50
N ASP A 336 -3.34 2.98 15.65
CA ASP A 336 -2.69 2.60 14.40
C ASP A 336 -3.07 3.52 13.25
N TRP A 337 -4.29 4.05 13.22
CA TRP A 337 -4.66 5.12 12.28
C TRP A 337 -3.95 6.42 12.66
N LEU A 338 -3.94 6.76 13.95
CA LEU A 338 -3.20 7.91 14.45
C LEU A 338 -1.70 7.70 14.21
N GLY A 339 -1.17 6.51 14.50
CA GLY A 339 0.21 6.14 14.21
C GLY A 339 0.54 6.28 12.73
N ASN A 340 -0.26 5.72 11.84
CA ASN A 340 -0.06 5.81 10.40
C ASN A 340 -0.24 7.25 9.86
N PHE A 341 -1.20 8.00 10.40
CA PHE A 341 -1.42 9.41 10.05
C PHE A 341 -0.25 10.28 10.52
N LEU A 342 0.18 10.12 11.78
CA LEU A 342 1.33 10.79 12.37
C LEU A 342 2.62 10.42 11.64
N LEU A 343 2.83 9.16 11.26
CA LEU A 343 4.01 8.73 10.50
C LEU A 343 4.00 9.34 9.10
N ARG A 344 2.86 9.28 8.40
CA ARG A 344 2.70 9.80 7.03
C ARG A 344 2.84 11.31 6.93
N HIS A 345 2.45 12.04 7.99
CA HIS A 345 2.51 13.50 8.04
C HIS A 345 3.53 14.03 9.07
N SER A 346 4.43 13.17 9.55
CA SER A 346 5.37 13.46 10.65
C SER A 346 6.14 14.74 10.43
N MET A 347 6.67 14.96 9.24
CA MET A 347 7.44 16.17 8.93
C MET A 347 6.58 17.45 8.93
N VAL A 348 5.34 17.38 8.44
CA VAL A 348 4.41 18.53 8.49
C VAL A 348 4.05 18.83 9.95
N LEU A 349 3.84 17.80 10.77
CA LEU A 349 3.56 17.96 12.19
C LEU A 349 4.75 18.56 12.94
N VAL A 350 5.98 18.08 12.68
CA VAL A 350 7.20 18.65 13.26
C VAL A 350 7.37 20.11 12.86
N MET A 351 7.15 20.45 11.58
CA MET A 351 7.14 21.84 11.13
C MET A 351 6.12 22.69 11.89
N LEU A 352 4.88 22.23 12.00
CA LEU A 352 3.82 22.96 12.71
C LEU A 352 4.16 23.14 14.19
N LEU A 353 4.78 22.14 14.83
CA LEU A 353 5.24 22.23 16.21
C LEU A 353 6.36 23.25 16.37
N VAL A 354 7.33 23.29 15.45
CA VAL A 354 8.41 24.29 15.44
C VAL A 354 7.83 25.70 15.26
N ILE A 355 6.91 25.88 14.32
CA ILE A 355 6.22 27.15 14.09
C ILE A 355 5.45 27.58 15.33
N ALA A 356 4.68 26.67 15.94
CA ALA A 356 3.91 26.95 17.14
C ALA A 356 4.81 27.35 18.32
N TYR A 357 5.93 26.65 18.50
CA TYR A 357 6.89 26.95 19.56
C TYR A 357 7.48 28.36 19.40
N PHE A 358 8.03 28.71 18.23
CA PHE A 358 8.64 30.02 18.06
C PHE A 358 7.60 31.16 18.02
N SER A 359 6.41 30.90 17.49
CA SER A 359 5.28 31.84 17.55
C SER A 359 4.87 32.12 19.00
N TYR A 360 4.87 31.10 19.86
CA TYR A 360 4.63 31.26 21.29
C TYR A 360 5.76 32.04 21.99
N ARG A 361 7.02 31.78 21.62
CA ARG A 361 8.19 32.43 22.25
C ARG A 361 8.39 33.88 21.81
N SER A 362 7.93 34.26 20.62
CA SER A 362 8.08 35.62 20.09
C SER A 362 7.00 35.92 19.06
N TYR A 363 6.19 36.95 19.33
CA TYR A 363 5.19 37.45 18.38
C TYR A 363 5.79 37.87 17.03
N ARG A 364 7.05 38.32 17.02
CA ARG A 364 7.76 38.74 15.79
C ARG A 364 7.92 37.57 14.80
N PHE A 365 7.96 36.35 15.29
CA PHE A 365 8.16 35.17 14.46
C PHE A 365 7.00 34.94 13.48
N SER A 366 5.75 35.16 13.91
CA SER A 366 4.55 34.89 13.10
C SER A 366 4.23 36.01 12.11
N THR A 367 5.02 37.09 12.07
CA THR A 367 4.78 38.23 11.18
C THR A 367 5.07 37.89 9.72
N LEU A 368 4.34 38.53 8.80
CA LEU A 368 4.55 38.34 7.35
C LEU A 368 5.98 38.70 6.93
N ASP A 369 6.55 39.76 7.49
CA ASP A 369 7.93 40.19 7.22
C ASP A 369 8.95 39.11 7.59
N ASN A 370 8.72 38.42 8.70
CA ASN A 370 9.57 37.32 9.10
C ASN A 370 9.45 36.11 8.16
N TRP A 371 8.24 35.77 7.72
CA TRP A 371 8.02 34.72 6.71
C TRP A 371 8.70 35.04 5.37
N LEU A 372 8.65 36.30 4.92
CA LEU A 372 9.38 36.76 3.75
C LEU A 372 10.90 36.67 3.96
N THR A 373 11.38 36.95 5.17
CA THR A 373 12.79 36.79 5.55
C THR A 373 13.23 35.33 5.51
N ILE A 374 12.42 34.41 6.03
CA ILE A 374 12.65 32.96 5.96
C ILE A 374 12.70 32.50 4.49
N ALA A 375 11.72 32.90 3.68
CA ALA A 375 11.68 32.52 2.25
C ALA A 375 12.90 33.05 1.49
N LEU A 376 13.32 34.28 1.77
CA LEU A 376 14.51 34.89 1.18
C LEU A 376 15.80 34.16 1.58
N ALA A 377 15.93 33.77 2.86
CA ALA A 377 17.05 32.98 3.33
C ALA A 377 17.06 31.57 2.73
N ALA A 378 15.89 30.96 2.55
CA ALA A 378 15.74 29.62 1.97
C ALA A 378 16.08 29.57 0.47
N ALA A 379 15.89 30.66 -0.27
CA ALA A 379 15.90 30.63 -1.72
C ALA A 379 17.21 30.13 -2.37
N PRO A 380 18.40 30.65 -2.04
CA PRO A 380 19.65 30.12 -2.60
C PRO A 380 19.93 28.68 -2.17
N PHE A 381 19.49 28.30 -0.95
CA PHE A 381 19.62 26.94 -0.44
C PHE A 381 18.67 25.96 -1.14
N ALA A 382 17.51 26.41 -1.59
CA ALA A 382 16.57 25.58 -2.34
C ALA A 382 17.21 25.08 -3.64
N LEU A 383 17.96 25.93 -4.33
CA LEU A 383 18.61 25.54 -5.59
C LEU A 383 19.60 24.39 -5.40
N ILE A 384 20.48 24.50 -4.39
CA ILE A 384 21.42 23.42 -4.08
C ILE A 384 20.70 22.17 -3.54
N ALA A 385 19.65 22.35 -2.74
CA ALA A 385 18.88 21.22 -2.22
C ALA A 385 18.19 20.47 -3.36
N LEU A 386 17.61 21.15 -4.35
CA LEU A 386 17.03 20.55 -5.55
C LEU A 386 18.07 19.73 -6.34
N GLY A 387 19.27 20.28 -6.54
CA GLY A 387 20.38 19.56 -7.17
C GLY A 387 20.78 18.31 -6.39
N GLN A 388 20.96 18.46 -5.08
CA GLN A 388 21.28 17.37 -4.16
C GLN A 388 20.17 16.29 -4.13
N THR A 389 18.89 16.66 -4.27
CA THR A 389 17.79 15.68 -4.38
C THR A 389 18.02 14.76 -5.57
N LEU A 390 18.39 15.28 -6.74
CA LEU A 390 18.62 14.46 -7.92
C LEU A 390 19.82 13.52 -7.73
N VAL A 391 20.88 14.01 -7.10
CA VAL A 391 22.09 13.22 -6.82
C VAL A 391 21.78 12.10 -5.81
N ILE A 392 21.12 12.42 -4.70
CA ILE A 392 20.70 11.45 -3.67
C ILE A 392 19.73 10.42 -4.24
N LEU A 393 18.81 10.82 -5.11
CA LEU A 393 17.91 9.88 -5.76
C LEU A 393 18.64 8.84 -6.62
N THR A 394 19.84 9.14 -7.13
CA THR A 394 20.68 8.16 -7.84
C THR A 394 21.61 7.34 -6.93
N GLY A 395 21.52 7.52 -5.61
CA GLY A 395 22.38 6.87 -4.62
C GLY A 395 23.75 7.55 -4.44
N GLY A 396 23.90 8.80 -4.90
CA GLY A 396 25.11 9.60 -4.73
C GLY A 396 24.97 10.66 -3.64
N ILE A 397 26.08 11.31 -3.31
CA ILE A 397 26.10 12.53 -2.49
C ILE A 397 27.05 13.51 -3.17
N ASP A 398 26.61 14.76 -3.37
CA ASP A 398 27.45 15.84 -3.89
C ASP A 398 27.90 16.75 -2.76
N LEU A 399 29.12 16.53 -2.26
CA LEU A 399 29.74 17.39 -1.25
C LEU A 399 30.29 18.69 -1.82
N SER A 400 30.44 18.80 -3.15
CA SER A 400 31.14 19.93 -3.76
C SER A 400 30.30 21.20 -3.85
N VAL A 401 28.97 21.11 -3.65
CA VAL A 401 28.05 22.24 -3.87
C VAL A 401 28.46 23.52 -3.11
N GLY A 402 29.03 23.39 -1.91
CA GLY A 402 29.54 24.53 -1.14
C GLY A 402 30.75 25.21 -1.78
N SER A 403 31.75 24.45 -2.26
CA SER A 403 32.89 25.04 -2.96
C SER A 403 32.53 25.55 -4.35
N VAL A 404 31.57 24.93 -5.02
CA VAL A 404 31.08 25.38 -6.33
C VAL A 404 30.33 26.71 -6.22
N ILE A 405 29.59 26.93 -5.13
CA ILE A 405 29.04 28.25 -4.78
C ILE A 405 30.18 29.26 -4.66
N ALA A 406 31.22 28.95 -3.90
CA ALA A 406 32.36 29.86 -3.69
C ALA A 406 33.07 30.20 -5.00
N VAL A 407 33.41 29.21 -5.82
CA VAL A 407 34.04 29.43 -7.13
C VAL A 407 33.14 30.30 -8.01
N SER A 408 31.85 30.00 -8.08
CA SER A 408 30.91 30.74 -8.95
C SER A 408 30.68 32.18 -8.46
N ALA A 409 30.66 32.40 -7.14
CA ALA A 409 30.63 33.72 -6.55
C ALA A 409 31.90 34.53 -6.89
N MET A 410 33.07 33.92 -6.73
CA MET A 410 34.36 34.54 -7.01
C MET A 410 34.56 34.85 -8.49
N THR A 411 34.21 33.94 -9.39
CA THR A 411 34.31 34.18 -10.84
C THR A 411 33.30 35.24 -11.30
N SER A 412 32.07 35.25 -10.77
CA SER A 412 31.10 36.31 -11.05
C SER A 412 31.61 37.68 -10.57
N ALA A 413 32.11 37.74 -9.33
CA ALA A 413 32.65 38.95 -8.73
C ALA A 413 33.90 39.48 -9.48
N ALA A 414 34.81 38.60 -9.87
CA ALA A 414 35.98 38.95 -10.68
C ALA A 414 35.54 39.51 -12.04
N THR A 415 34.57 38.87 -12.69
CA THR A 415 34.07 39.27 -14.01
C THR A 415 33.39 40.63 -13.97
N ILE A 416 32.48 40.87 -13.02
CA ILE A 416 31.77 42.15 -12.91
C ILE A 416 32.71 43.27 -12.43
N LYS A 417 33.76 42.95 -11.67
CA LYS A 417 34.79 43.93 -11.30
C LYS A 417 35.63 44.34 -12.50
N ALA A 418 36.00 43.40 -13.37
CA ALA A 418 36.75 43.67 -14.60
C ALA A 418 35.89 44.35 -15.68
N HIS A 419 34.59 44.01 -15.73
CA HIS A 419 33.64 44.51 -16.72
C HIS A 419 32.34 45.01 -16.05
N PRO A 420 32.34 46.20 -15.41
CA PRO A 420 31.23 46.69 -14.58
C PRO A 420 29.86 46.77 -15.27
N ASP A 421 29.84 46.97 -16.59
CA ASP A 421 28.62 47.10 -17.38
C ASP A 421 28.08 45.76 -17.89
N GLN A 422 28.85 44.67 -17.75
CA GLN A 422 28.51 43.36 -18.34
C GLN A 422 27.91 42.40 -17.31
N LEU A 423 26.77 42.79 -16.74
CA LEU A 423 26.07 41.99 -15.73
C LEU A 423 25.74 40.57 -16.21
N VAL A 424 25.27 40.43 -17.46
CA VAL A 424 24.91 39.14 -18.05
C VAL A 424 26.14 38.23 -18.16
N LEU A 425 27.30 38.78 -18.53
CA LEU A 425 28.54 38.00 -18.62
C LEU A 425 28.93 37.45 -17.24
N ALA A 426 28.84 38.26 -16.18
CA ALA A 426 29.14 37.81 -14.82
C ALA A 426 28.21 36.68 -14.36
N VAL A 427 26.94 36.69 -14.76
CA VAL A 427 26.00 35.57 -14.51
C VAL A 427 26.42 34.34 -15.32
N LEU A 428 26.66 34.48 -16.62
CA LEU A 428 27.00 33.35 -17.50
C LEU A 428 28.30 32.66 -17.07
N VAL A 429 29.33 33.41 -16.68
CA VAL A 429 30.60 32.86 -16.20
C VAL A 429 30.41 32.02 -14.94
N ALA A 430 29.57 32.48 -14.03
CA ALA A 430 29.28 31.75 -12.79
C ALA A 430 28.44 30.49 -13.02
N LEU A 431 27.47 30.53 -13.94
CA LEU A 431 26.75 29.34 -14.38
C LEU A 431 27.68 28.35 -15.06
N ALA A 432 28.61 28.84 -15.88
CA ALA A 432 29.61 28.02 -16.56
C ALA A 432 30.56 27.36 -15.56
N SER A 433 31.05 28.07 -14.53
CA SER A 433 31.90 27.46 -13.50
C SER A 433 31.16 26.35 -12.73
N GLY A 434 29.89 26.57 -12.39
CA GLY A 434 29.04 25.56 -11.78
C GLY A 434 28.84 24.33 -12.66
N LEU A 435 28.48 24.56 -13.93
CA LEU A 435 28.28 23.50 -14.92
C LEU A 435 29.56 22.69 -15.14
N LEU A 436 30.72 23.35 -15.25
CA LEU A 436 32.02 22.70 -15.44
C LEU A 436 32.39 21.82 -14.24
N ALA A 437 32.23 22.33 -13.02
CA ALA A 437 32.47 21.54 -11.81
C ALA A 437 31.55 20.31 -11.74
N GLY A 438 30.26 20.51 -12.02
CA GLY A 438 29.27 19.42 -12.11
C GLY A 438 29.59 18.41 -13.21
N ALA A 439 30.11 18.87 -14.36
CA ALA A 439 30.54 18.00 -15.45
C ALA A 439 31.78 17.18 -15.09
N VAL A 440 32.74 17.75 -14.37
CA VAL A 440 33.90 17.01 -13.85
C VAL A 440 33.45 15.92 -12.89
N ASN A 441 32.64 16.25 -11.89
CA ASN A 441 32.09 15.25 -10.96
C ASN A 441 31.25 14.19 -11.69
N GLY A 442 30.36 14.62 -12.57
CA GLY A 442 29.54 13.73 -13.38
C GLY A 442 30.36 12.81 -14.27
N PHE A 443 31.47 13.29 -14.83
CA PHE A 443 32.38 12.46 -15.63
C PHE A 443 33.09 11.42 -14.76
N LEU A 444 33.65 11.82 -13.62
CA LEU A 444 34.32 10.92 -12.69
C LEU A 444 33.37 9.83 -12.18
N VAL A 445 32.14 10.20 -11.81
CA VAL A 445 31.15 9.25 -11.30
C VAL A 445 30.57 8.37 -12.41
N ALA A 446 30.17 8.95 -13.54
CA ALA A 446 29.43 8.22 -14.56
C ALA A 446 30.30 7.43 -15.54
N ARG A 447 31.53 7.88 -15.82
CA ARG A 447 32.45 7.26 -16.79
C ARG A 447 33.61 6.56 -16.12
N VAL A 448 34.28 7.21 -15.17
CA VAL A 448 35.43 6.63 -14.45
C VAL A 448 34.96 5.70 -13.32
N ASN A 449 33.70 5.79 -12.91
CA ASN A 449 33.08 4.99 -11.86
C ASN A 449 33.74 5.20 -10.48
N VAL A 450 34.23 6.43 -10.25
CA VAL A 450 34.70 6.86 -8.92
C VAL A 450 33.48 6.95 -7.99
N PRO A 451 33.56 6.47 -6.73
CA PRO A 451 32.49 6.66 -5.77
C PRO A 451 32.10 8.15 -5.64
N PRO A 452 30.80 8.49 -5.74
CA PRO A 452 30.27 9.85 -5.62
C PRO A 452 30.88 10.72 -4.53
N PHE A 453 30.95 10.16 -3.32
CA PHE A 453 31.47 10.84 -2.14
C PHE A 453 32.94 11.27 -2.34
N ILE A 454 33.78 10.41 -2.93
CA ILE A 454 35.20 10.69 -3.14
C ILE A 454 35.40 11.72 -4.25
N ALA A 455 34.70 11.58 -5.38
CA ALA A 455 34.80 12.53 -6.49
C ALA A 455 34.42 13.95 -6.03
N THR A 456 33.30 14.06 -5.31
CA THR A 456 32.75 15.35 -4.89
C THR A 456 33.48 15.92 -3.68
N LEU A 457 34.06 15.09 -2.80
CA LEU A 457 34.99 15.54 -1.76
C LEU A 457 36.27 16.13 -2.37
N GLY A 458 36.82 15.51 -3.42
CA GLY A 458 37.96 16.04 -4.15
C GLY A 458 37.65 17.42 -4.77
N MET A 459 36.48 17.56 -5.40
CA MET A 459 36.00 18.84 -5.93
C MET A 459 35.68 19.86 -4.81
N LEU A 460 35.21 19.43 -3.63
CA LEU A 460 35.05 20.30 -2.45
C LEU A 460 36.38 20.96 -2.09
N THR A 461 37.45 20.17 -1.93
CA THR A 461 38.78 20.68 -1.60
C THR A 461 39.36 21.54 -2.73
N ALA A 462 39.34 21.04 -3.96
CA ALA A 462 39.90 21.74 -5.11
C ALA A 462 39.17 23.06 -5.41
N GLY A 463 37.84 23.04 -5.39
CA GLY A 463 37.01 24.23 -5.58
C GLY A 463 37.22 25.27 -4.48
N SER A 464 37.34 24.83 -3.22
CA SER A 464 37.61 25.77 -2.11
C SER A 464 38.95 26.46 -2.31
N GLY A 465 40.01 25.72 -2.66
CA GLY A 465 41.31 26.31 -3.00
C GLY A 465 41.24 27.25 -4.21
N LEU A 466 40.53 26.86 -5.28
CA LEU A 466 40.37 27.67 -6.47
C LEU A 466 39.64 28.99 -6.18
N ALA A 467 38.64 28.98 -5.31
CA ALA A 467 37.97 30.21 -4.87
C ALA A 467 38.96 31.21 -4.24
N TYR A 468 39.87 30.73 -3.38
CA TYR A 468 40.94 31.59 -2.83
C TYR A 468 41.93 32.04 -3.90
N VAL A 469 42.29 31.19 -4.87
CA VAL A 469 43.19 31.57 -5.98
C VAL A 469 42.61 32.72 -6.82
N ILE A 470 41.30 32.68 -7.11
CA ILE A 470 40.64 33.74 -7.90
C ILE A 470 40.71 35.11 -7.19
N GLY A 471 40.65 35.12 -5.85
CA GLY A 471 40.67 36.33 -5.04
C GLY A 471 42.04 36.73 -4.50
N ASP A 472 43.11 36.03 -4.89
CA ASP A 472 44.46 36.17 -4.30
C ASP A 472 44.43 36.10 -2.76
N GLY A 473 43.71 35.12 -2.23
CA GLY A 473 43.54 34.91 -0.79
C GLY A 473 42.47 35.78 -0.12
N ALA A 474 41.87 36.75 -0.83
CA ALA A 474 40.94 37.72 -0.24
C ALA A 474 39.55 37.75 -0.93
N PRO A 475 38.51 38.27 -0.25
CA PRO A 475 37.24 38.58 -0.89
C PRO A 475 37.35 39.66 -1.97
N ILE A 476 36.61 39.51 -3.06
CA ILE A 476 36.47 40.53 -4.10
C ILE A 476 35.37 41.52 -3.68
N ASN A 477 35.80 42.68 -3.19
CA ASN A 477 34.94 43.79 -2.80
C ASN A 477 34.90 44.91 -3.85
N GLY A 478 34.00 45.88 -3.64
CA GLY A 478 33.87 47.08 -4.48
C GLY A 478 33.13 46.81 -5.80
N LEU A 479 32.17 45.88 -5.79
CA LEU A 479 31.38 45.54 -6.97
C LEU A 479 30.35 46.65 -7.25
N PRO A 480 29.98 46.90 -8.52
CA PRO A 480 29.04 47.96 -8.85
C PRO A 480 27.65 47.68 -8.25
N PRO A 481 26.86 48.71 -7.86
CA PRO A 481 25.51 48.52 -7.32
C PRO A 481 24.56 47.77 -8.26
N SER A 482 24.82 47.81 -9.57
CA SER A 482 24.11 47.03 -10.58
C SER A 482 24.20 45.52 -10.33
N PHE A 483 25.32 45.04 -9.78
CA PHE A 483 25.49 43.64 -9.38
C PHE A 483 24.51 43.24 -8.29
N GLY A 484 24.28 44.12 -7.31
CA GLY A 484 23.32 43.92 -6.24
C GLY A 484 21.87 43.81 -6.72
N LYS A 485 21.53 44.34 -7.91
CA LYS A 485 20.16 44.28 -8.45
C LYS A 485 19.72 42.86 -8.82
N ILE A 486 20.65 41.92 -9.07
CA ILE A 486 20.29 40.53 -9.38
C ILE A 486 19.52 39.90 -8.21
N ALA A 487 20.02 40.05 -6.97
CA ALA A 487 19.39 39.47 -5.79
C ALA A 487 18.41 40.41 -5.08
N ASN A 488 18.65 41.72 -5.10
CA ASN A 488 17.87 42.68 -4.30
C ASN A 488 16.69 43.31 -5.05
N SER A 489 16.49 42.99 -6.34
CA SER A 489 15.31 43.46 -7.08
C SER A 489 14.04 42.75 -6.61
N THR A 490 12.93 43.49 -6.61
CA THR A 490 11.60 42.99 -6.24
C THR A 490 10.67 43.02 -7.45
N LEU A 491 9.86 41.97 -7.58
CA LEU A 491 8.77 41.89 -8.54
C LEU A 491 7.52 41.40 -7.80
N PHE A 492 6.41 42.12 -7.91
CA PHE A 492 5.18 41.87 -7.12
C PHE A 492 5.41 41.81 -5.60
N GLY A 493 6.39 42.56 -5.08
CA GLY A 493 6.74 42.55 -3.64
C GLY A 493 7.61 41.36 -3.20
N ILE A 494 8.00 40.47 -4.12
CA ILE A 494 8.85 39.30 -3.86
C ILE A 494 10.25 39.54 -4.42
N GLN A 495 11.29 39.27 -3.63
CA GLN A 495 12.68 39.42 -4.09
C GLN A 495 13.05 38.33 -5.10
N ALA A 496 13.90 38.69 -6.08
CA ALA A 496 14.29 37.82 -7.18
C ALA A 496 14.79 36.41 -6.77
N PRO A 497 15.58 36.20 -5.70
CA PRO A 497 15.99 34.86 -5.26
C PRO A 497 14.79 33.94 -5.00
N VAL A 498 13.73 34.45 -4.36
CA VAL A 498 12.53 33.68 -4.04
C VAL A 498 11.79 33.28 -5.32
N LEU A 499 11.75 34.15 -6.33
CA LEU A 499 11.16 33.83 -7.63
C LEU A 499 11.96 32.76 -8.37
N VAL A 500 13.29 32.83 -8.33
CA VAL A 500 14.16 31.80 -8.91
C VAL A 500 13.97 30.46 -8.20
N MET A 501 13.83 30.47 -6.87
CA MET A 501 13.46 29.28 -6.10
C MET A 501 12.10 28.71 -6.56
N ILE A 502 11.05 29.53 -6.62
CA ILE A 502 9.70 29.07 -7.04
C ILE A 502 9.76 28.46 -8.44
N ALA A 503 10.44 29.12 -9.38
CA ALA A 503 10.62 28.61 -10.73
C ALA A 503 11.38 27.28 -10.75
N GLY A 504 12.49 27.18 -10.00
CA GLY A 504 13.25 25.93 -9.85
C GLY A 504 12.39 24.79 -9.29
N VAL A 505 11.65 25.04 -8.20
CA VAL A 505 10.74 24.05 -7.60
C VAL A 505 9.68 23.61 -8.60
N ALA A 506 9.03 24.54 -9.29
CA ALA A 506 8.00 24.21 -10.28
C ALA A 506 8.56 23.35 -11.42
N VAL A 507 9.72 23.73 -11.99
CA VAL A 507 10.38 22.99 -13.06
C VAL A 507 10.74 21.58 -12.60
N PHE A 508 11.44 21.43 -11.47
CA PHE A 508 11.85 20.11 -11.01
C PHE A 508 10.69 19.26 -10.50
N ALA A 509 9.65 19.86 -9.92
CA ALA A 509 8.43 19.13 -9.55
C ALA A 509 7.77 18.51 -10.78
N VAL A 510 7.65 19.26 -11.88
CA VAL A 510 7.09 18.74 -13.15
C VAL A 510 8.03 17.72 -13.78
N VAL A 511 9.33 18.02 -13.89
CA VAL A 511 10.31 17.10 -14.49
C VAL A 511 10.32 15.77 -13.75
N MET A 512 10.31 15.77 -12.42
CA MET A 512 10.39 14.56 -11.63
C MET A 512 9.07 13.76 -11.62
N SER A 513 7.91 14.42 -11.69
CA SER A 513 6.60 13.73 -11.59
C SER A 513 5.93 13.43 -12.94
N ARG A 514 6.28 14.15 -14.01
CA ARG A 514 5.57 14.09 -15.30
C ARG A 514 6.46 13.75 -16.49
N THR A 515 7.75 13.49 -16.32
CA THR A 515 8.65 13.19 -17.45
C THR A 515 9.39 11.86 -17.32
N SER A 516 9.77 11.31 -18.48
CA SER A 516 10.61 10.11 -18.54
C SER A 516 12.00 10.29 -17.90
N TYR A 517 12.50 11.52 -17.80
CA TYR A 517 13.78 11.81 -17.15
C TYR A 517 13.72 11.54 -15.64
N GLY A 518 12.66 12.00 -14.96
CA GLY A 518 12.42 11.71 -13.55
C GLY A 518 12.32 10.20 -13.28
N MET A 519 11.52 9.50 -14.08
CA MET A 519 11.37 8.04 -13.97
C MET A 519 12.73 7.30 -14.11
N ARG A 520 13.59 7.73 -15.05
CA ARG A 520 14.94 7.17 -15.23
C ARG A 520 15.85 7.41 -14.02
N ILE A 521 15.75 8.58 -13.38
CA ILE A 521 16.49 8.86 -12.14
C ILE A 521 16.07 7.88 -11.04
N TYR A 522 14.76 7.73 -10.80
CA TYR A 522 14.24 6.79 -9.80
C TYR A 522 14.63 5.34 -10.12
N ALA A 523 14.57 4.93 -11.38
CA ALA A 523 14.95 3.58 -11.80
C ALA A 523 16.43 3.29 -11.56
N VAL A 524 17.33 4.23 -11.93
CA VAL A 524 18.78 4.09 -11.69
C VAL A 524 19.08 4.01 -10.19
N GLY A 525 18.38 4.81 -9.38
CA GLY A 525 18.54 4.80 -7.92
C GLY A 525 18.01 3.55 -7.23
N GLY A 526 16.90 2.97 -7.71
CA GLY A 526 16.32 1.78 -7.11
C GLY A 526 17.13 0.51 -7.41
N ASN A 527 17.53 0.33 -8.67
CA ASN A 527 18.44 -0.74 -9.06
C ASN A 527 19.11 -0.40 -10.40
N ARG A 528 20.36 0.08 -10.32
CA ARG A 528 21.15 0.48 -11.50
C ARG A 528 21.29 -0.64 -12.53
N THR A 529 21.55 -1.87 -12.10
CA THR A 529 21.72 -3.03 -13.00
C THR A 529 20.42 -3.36 -13.72
N ALA A 530 19.30 -3.39 -13.01
CA ALA A 530 17.99 -3.63 -13.62
C ALA A 530 17.59 -2.50 -14.59
N ALA A 531 17.90 -1.25 -14.25
CA ALA A 531 17.65 -0.11 -15.14
C ALA A 531 18.48 -0.21 -16.44
N GLU A 532 19.73 -0.62 -16.35
CA GLU A 532 20.60 -0.84 -17.51
C GLU A 532 20.07 -1.98 -18.41
N LEU A 533 19.62 -3.10 -17.82
CA LEU A 533 18.98 -4.20 -18.55
C LEU A 533 17.67 -3.78 -19.23
N ALA A 534 16.93 -2.85 -18.63
CA ALA A 534 15.73 -2.24 -19.22
C ALA A 534 16.03 -1.14 -20.26
N GLY A 535 17.29 -0.96 -20.67
CA GLY A 535 17.70 -0.01 -21.71
C GLY A 535 17.93 1.42 -21.23
N VAL A 536 17.88 1.69 -19.92
CA VAL A 536 18.20 3.01 -19.37
C VAL A 536 19.71 3.23 -19.38
N LYS A 537 20.15 4.29 -20.07
CA LYS A 537 21.56 4.69 -20.11
C LYS A 537 21.98 5.35 -18.80
N SER A 538 22.19 4.56 -17.75
CA SER A 538 22.55 4.99 -16.38
C SER A 538 23.67 6.03 -16.35
N ARG A 539 24.72 5.84 -17.17
CA ARG A 539 25.85 6.77 -17.27
C ARG A 539 25.42 8.18 -17.71
N ARG A 540 24.43 8.29 -18.60
CA ARG A 540 23.91 9.60 -19.02
C ARG A 540 23.08 10.24 -17.91
N VAL A 541 22.32 9.43 -17.17
CA VAL A 541 21.54 9.90 -16.01
C VAL A 541 22.47 10.43 -14.94
N LEU A 542 23.45 9.63 -14.49
CA LEU A 542 24.46 10.03 -13.51
C LEU A 542 25.19 11.31 -13.93
N PHE A 543 25.72 11.36 -15.17
CA PHE A 543 26.39 12.57 -15.64
C PHE A 543 25.47 13.80 -15.58
N SER A 544 24.23 13.67 -16.03
CA SER A 544 23.28 14.79 -16.06
C SER A 544 22.91 15.31 -14.67
N VAL A 545 22.75 14.45 -13.65
CA VAL A 545 22.35 14.90 -12.31
C VAL A 545 23.45 15.73 -11.63
N TYR A 546 24.73 15.37 -11.81
CA TYR A 546 25.85 16.18 -11.28
C TYR A 546 26.04 17.50 -12.04
N VAL A 547 25.83 17.50 -13.37
CA VAL A 547 25.85 18.74 -14.16
C VAL A 547 24.75 19.70 -13.70
N ILE A 548 23.53 19.20 -13.46
CA ILE A 548 22.42 19.99 -12.95
C ILE A 548 22.72 20.48 -11.52
N SER A 549 23.26 19.62 -10.65
CA SER A 549 23.70 19.99 -9.29
C SER A 549 24.68 21.16 -9.33
N GLY A 550 25.72 21.05 -10.15
CA GLY A 550 26.73 22.10 -10.33
C GLY A 550 26.15 23.40 -10.90
N LEU A 551 25.25 23.32 -11.89
CA LEU A 551 24.55 24.49 -12.44
C LEU A 551 23.74 25.23 -11.37
N LEU A 552 22.97 24.49 -10.55
CA LEU A 552 22.15 25.07 -9.48
C LEU A 552 23.02 25.66 -8.35
N ALA A 553 24.16 25.05 -8.04
CA ALA A 553 25.17 25.62 -7.14
C ALA A 553 25.77 26.91 -7.70
N GLY A 554 26.04 26.97 -9.02
CA GLY A 554 26.49 28.18 -9.70
C GLY A 554 25.45 29.31 -9.65
N MET A 555 24.18 28.99 -9.90
CA MET A 555 23.07 29.94 -9.73
C MET A 555 22.99 30.47 -8.29
N SER A 556 23.10 29.58 -7.30
CA SER A 556 23.10 29.94 -5.88
C SER A 556 24.28 30.87 -5.53
N GLY A 557 25.47 30.60 -6.06
CA GLY A 557 26.66 31.43 -5.89
C GLY A 557 26.47 32.87 -6.36
N VAL A 558 25.90 33.07 -7.56
CA VAL A 558 25.61 34.43 -8.07
C VAL A 558 24.59 35.15 -7.18
N LEU A 559 23.52 34.46 -6.77
CA LEU A 559 22.48 35.06 -5.93
C LEU A 559 23.04 35.48 -4.57
N LEU A 560 23.87 34.65 -3.94
CA LEU A 560 24.50 34.94 -2.67
C LEU A 560 25.53 36.08 -2.80
N ALA A 561 26.40 36.06 -3.81
CA ALA A 561 27.39 37.10 -4.05
C ALA A 561 26.73 38.46 -4.36
N SER A 562 25.69 38.45 -5.19
CA SER A 562 24.90 39.64 -5.51
C SER A 562 24.24 40.24 -4.27
N ARG A 563 23.69 39.38 -3.39
CA ARG A 563 23.03 39.83 -2.16
C ARG A 563 23.97 40.61 -1.25
N VAL A 564 25.22 40.17 -1.11
CA VAL A 564 26.23 40.83 -0.26
C VAL A 564 27.15 41.80 -1.02
N ILE A 565 26.93 41.98 -2.33
CA ILE A 565 27.71 42.85 -3.23
C ILE A 565 29.23 42.61 -3.08
N SER A 566 29.61 41.34 -2.89
CA SER A 566 30.99 40.89 -2.80
C SER A 566 31.10 39.41 -3.18
N GLY A 567 32.30 38.98 -3.55
CA GLY A 567 32.63 37.56 -3.69
C GLY A 567 33.55 37.12 -2.56
N PRO A 568 33.05 36.48 -1.49
CA PRO A 568 33.90 35.83 -0.48
C PRO A 568 34.34 34.43 -0.94
N PRO A 569 35.61 34.04 -0.78
CA PRO A 569 36.12 32.73 -1.22
C PRO A 569 35.63 31.56 -0.34
N ASN A 570 35.03 31.84 0.81
CA ASN A 570 34.42 30.87 1.71
C ASN A 570 32.88 30.87 1.65
N LEU A 571 32.29 31.57 0.68
CA LEU A 571 30.84 31.65 0.53
C LEU A 571 30.27 30.26 0.20
N GLY A 572 29.32 29.78 1.00
CA GLY A 572 28.75 28.44 0.85
C GLY A 572 29.43 27.34 1.65
N SER A 573 30.46 27.65 2.45
CA SER A 573 31.07 26.68 3.38
C SER A 573 30.01 26.06 4.31
N GLY A 574 29.91 24.73 4.33
CA GLY A 574 28.95 23.99 5.16
C GLY A 574 27.55 23.88 4.55
N TYR A 575 27.28 24.54 3.42
CA TYR A 575 25.96 24.49 2.78
C TYR A 575 25.69 23.12 2.16
N GLU A 576 26.73 22.36 1.82
CA GLU A 576 26.65 20.98 1.40
C GLU A 576 25.98 20.08 2.46
N LEU A 577 26.30 20.29 3.74
CA LEU A 577 25.69 19.54 4.84
C LEU A 577 24.23 19.98 5.07
N ASP A 578 23.94 21.28 4.99
CA ASP A 578 22.58 21.81 5.10
C ASP A 578 21.68 21.32 3.94
N ALA A 579 22.22 21.19 2.73
CA ALA A 579 21.50 20.65 1.57
C ALA A 579 21.19 19.16 1.74
N ILE A 580 22.16 18.36 2.19
CA ILE A 580 21.94 16.94 2.50
C ILE A 580 20.89 16.81 3.59
N ALA A 581 20.99 17.61 4.65
CA ALA A 581 20.03 17.64 5.74
C ALA A 581 18.61 17.89 5.22
N ALA A 582 18.40 18.96 4.46
CA ALA A 582 17.09 19.31 3.91
C ALA A 582 16.48 18.17 3.08
N VAL A 583 17.29 17.50 2.27
CA VAL A 583 16.85 16.40 1.39
C VAL A 583 16.52 15.14 2.20
N VAL A 584 17.36 14.76 3.15
CA VAL A 584 17.19 13.55 3.98
C VAL A 584 16.06 13.70 4.98
N ILE A 585 16.00 14.83 5.70
CA ILE A 585 14.85 15.20 6.56
C ILE A 585 13.58 15.20 5.72
N GLY A 586 13.70 15.69 4.48
CA GLY A 586 12.66 15.67 3.45
C GLY A 586 12.12 14.29 3.05
N GLY A 587 12.73 13.20 3.55
CA GLY A 587 12.31 11.82 3.31
C GLY A 587 12.94 11.16 2.08
N ALA A 588 13.98 11.77 1.49
CA ALA A 588 14.76 11.10 0.46
C ALA A 588 15.73 10.10 1.10
N SER A 589 15.85 8.92 0.49
CA SER A 589 16.74 7.86 0.98
C SER A 589 18.16 8.05 0.44
N LEU A 590 19.15 7.96 1.32
CA LEU A 590 20.57 7.98 0.95
C LEU A 590 20.97 6.77 0.08
N MET A 591 20.17 5.70 0.06
CA MET A 591 20.40 4.54 -0.80
C MET A 591 19.91 4.74 -2.24
N GLY A 592 19.21 5.84 -2.53
CA GLY A 592 18.62 6.12 -3.85
C GLY A 592 17.22 5.55 -4.05
N GLY A 593 16.59 5.92 -5.17
CA GLY A 593 15.30 5.39 -5.63
C GLY A 593 14.07 5.88 -4.87
N ARG A 594 14.22 6.62 -3.76
CA ARG A 594 13.11 7.15 -2.94
C ARG A 594 13.34 8.60 -2.53
N GLY A 595 12.34 9.45 -2.70
CA GLY A 595 12.37 10.87 -2.33
C GLY A 595 11.48 11.72 -3.24
N SER A 596 11.23 12.97 -2.87
CA SER A 596 10.43 13.90 -3.69
C SER A 596 10.92 15.34 -3.55
N ILE A 597 10.68 16.15 -4.59
CA ILE A 597 10.97 17.59 -4.57
C ILE A 597 10.21 18.30 -3.44
N TRP A 598 8.94 17.95 -3.25
CA TRP A 598 8.12 18.51 -2.16
C TRP A 598 8.66 18.17 -0.77
N GLY A 599 9.13 16.94 -0.59
CA GLY A 599 9.81 16.51 0.63
C GLY A 599 11.05 17.38 0.91
N THR A 600 11.91 17.57 -0.08
CA THR A 600 13.10 18.44 0.05
C THR A 600 12.73 19.87 0.44
N ILE A 601 11.69 20.45 -0.16
CA ILE A 601 11.26 21.82 0.17
C ILE A 601 10.71 21.91 1.59
N LEU A 602 9.93 20.92 2.05
CA LEU A 602 9.48 20.86 3.44
C LEU A 602 10.66 20.74 4.41
N GLY A 603 11.63 19.88 4.12
CA GLY A 603 12.84 19.72 4.93
C GLY A 603 13.69 21.00 4.96
N LEU A 604 13.84 21.67 3.82
CA LEU A 604 14.51 22.97 3.72
C LEU A 604 13.84 24.02 4.58
N PHE A 605 12.52 24.20 4.43
CA PHE A 605 11.78 25.17 5.23
C PHE A 605 11.83 24.84 6.71
N LEU A 606 11.95 23.56 7.10
CA LEU A 606 12.09 23.19 8.51
C LEU A 606 13.39 23.75 9.07
N ILE A 607 14.50 23.54 8.37
CA ILE A 607 15.82 24.04 8.77
C ILE A 607 15.82 25.58 8.80
N GLN A 608 15.26 26.23 7.78
CA GLN A 608 15.29 27.70 7.69
C GLN A 608 14.39 28.36 8.75
N THR A 609 13.24 27.76 9.02
CA THR A 609 12.34 28.16 10.11
C THR A 609 13.02 28.00 11.46
N LEU A 610 13.75 26.91 11.67
CA LEU A 610 14.54 26.68 12.88
C LEU A 610 15.64 27.74 13.04
N ASN A 611 16.45 27.99 12.00
CA ASN A 611 17.53 28.98 12.04
C ASN A 611 17.00 30.37 12.39
N ASN A 612 15.96 30.80 11.68
CA ASN A 612 15.35 32.11 11.91
C ASN A 612 14.72 32.22 13.31
N GLY A 613 14.06 31.16 13.79
CA GLY A 613 13.50 31.13 15.15
C GLY A 613 14.58 31.22 16.22
N LEU A 614 15.68 30.48 16.07
CA LEU A 614 16.83 30.54 16.97
C LEU A 614 17.53 31.91 16.93
N ASP A 615 17.62 32.53 15.76
CA ASP A 615 18.14 33.89 15.60
C ASP A 615 17.27 34.92 16.32
N ILE A 616 15.94 34.83 16.21
CA ILE A 616 15.00 35.71 16.92
C ILE A 616 15.13 35.54 18.44
N LEU A 617 15.41 34.32 18.91
CA LEU A 617 15.69 34.05 20.32
C LEU A 617 17.14 34.36 20.72
N THR A 618 17.94 34.93 19.83
CA THR A 618 19.35 35.31 20.06
C THR A 618 20.24 34.15 20.51
N VAL A 619 19.93 32.93 20.05
CA VAL A 619 20.73 31.74 20.36
C VAL A 619 22.07 31.83 19.63
N PRO A 620 23.21 31.68 20.31
CA PRO A 620 24.53 31.78 19.68
C PRO A 620 24.72 30.78 18.53
N ALA A 621 25.38 31.22 17.45
CA ALA A 621 25.53 30.45 16.21
C ALA A 621 26.18 29.06 16.39
N TYR A 622 27.11 28.92 17.33
CA TYR A 622 27.74 27.63 17.62
C TYR A 622 26.76 26.60 18.22
N TRP A 623 25.78 27.04 19.03
CA TRP A 623 24.71 26.17 19.52
C TRP A 623 23.74 25.79 18.39
N GLN A 624 23.49 26.70 17.45
CA GLN A 624 22.69 26.37 16.28
C GLN A 624 23.34 25.26 15.45
N GLN A 625 24.66 25.28 15.27
CA GLN A 625 25.39 24.20 14.59
C GLN A 625 25.28 22.86 15.33
N VAL A 626 25.37 22.85 16.67
CA VAL A 626 25.16 21.64 17.48
C VAL A 626 23.75 21.08 17.26
N ILE A 627 22.72 21.94 17.34
CA ILE A 627 21.33 21.53 17.13
C ILE A 627 21.14 20.95 15.72
N LYS A 628 21.68 21.60 14.69
CA LYS A 628 21.64 21.09 13.31
C LYS A 628 22.31 19.72 13.20
N GLY A 629 23.51 19.54 13.77
CA GLY A 629 24.23 18.27 13.72
C GLY A 629 23.43 17.12 14.36
N VAL A 630 22.84 17.37 15.53
CA VAL A 630 21.97 16.40 16.22
C VAL A 630 20.73 16.08 15.36
N LEU A 631 20.12 17.09 14.77
CA LEU A 631 18.93 16.95 13.93
C LEU A 631 19.21 16.09 12.68
N ILE A 632 20.35 16.31 12.02
CA ILE A 632 20.79 15.51 10.87
C ILE A 632 21.02 14.06 11.28
N ALA A 633 21.77 13.83 12.36
CA ALA A 633 22.06 12.48 12.85
C ALA A 633 20.77 11.72 13.21
N ALA A 634 19.81 12.39 13.86
CA ALA A 634 18.51 11.83 14.19
C ALA A 634 17.70 11.48 12.92
N ALA A 635 17.65 12.38 11.94
CA ALA A 635 16.93 12.13 10.69
C ALA A 635 17.48 10.89 9.94
N VAL A 636 18.81 10.78 9.84
CA VAL A 636 19.47 9.63 9.22
C VAL A 636 19.23 8.34 10.02
N ALA A 637 19.34 8.38 11.34
CA ALA A 637 19.10 7.21 12.19
C ALA A 637 17.69 6.66 12.02
N VAL A 638 16.68 7.53 11.92
CA VAL A 638 15.29 7.16 11.66
C VAL A 638 15.10 6.55 10.27
N ASP A 639 15.70 7.12 9.21
CA ASP A 639 15.61 6.53 7.85
C ASP A 639 16.24 5.13 7.79
N VAL A 640 17.40 4.94 8.41
CA VAL A 640 18.09 3.64 8.48
C VAL A 640 17.26 2.61 9.25
N TRP A 641 16.70 3.01 10.40
CA TRP A 641 15.86 2.13 11.22
C TRP A 641 14.56 1.74 10.51
N ALA A 642 13.88 2.72 9.88
CA ALA A 642 12.66 2.48 9.13
C ALA A 642 12.90 1.58 7.91
N THR A 643 14.05 1.71 7.25
CA THR A 643 14.42 0.85 6.11
C THR A 643 14.70 -0.59 6.54
N LYS A 644 15.39 -0.81 7.67
CA LYS A 644 15.63 -2.16 8.21
C LYS A 644 14.33 -2.90 8.59
N ARG A 645 13.37 -2.20 9.19
CA ARG A 645 12.07 -2.77 9.58
C ARG A 645 11.15 -3.14 8.42
N ARG A 646 11.41 -2.65 7.20
CA ARG A 646 10.65 -3.02 5.99
C ARG A 646 11.30 -4.18 5.23
N ALA A 647 12.58 -4.43 5.51
CA ALA A 647 13.35 -5.53 4.90
C ALA A 647 13.33 -6.81 5.76
N ALA A 648 12.96 -6.69 7.04
CA ALA A 648 12.60 -7.77 7.94
C ALA A 648 11.08 -7.91 7.98
#